data_AF-A0A0M9A9D5-F1
#
_entry.id   AF-A0A0M9A9D5-F1
#
_cell.length_a   1.000
_cell.length_b   1.000
_cell.length_c   1.000
_cell.angle_alpha   90.00
_cell.angle_beta   90.00
_cell.angle_gamma   90.00
#
_symmetry.space_group_name_H-M   'P 1'
#
loop_
_entity.id
_entity.type
_entity.pdbx_description
1 polymer ?
#
loop_
_entity_poly.entity_id
_entity_poly.type
_entity_poly.pdbx_seq_one_letter_code
_entity_poly.pdbx_strand_id
1 'polypeptide(L)'
;MSSAVTSKIIETRIYDGQKPGTSGLRKAVRIFMQEHYTENFIQAILQALGEQLLGSTLVVGGDGRYYGKEVVRKIIRIAAANGVKKLIVGQNGILSTPAVSTIIRKYKTLGGIVLTASHNPGGPDADFGIKFNCENGGPAPDNVTNKIYEITKVLKNYKIIPDIAIDIDKIHNTTIQVDGNPFTVEIIDSVDDYVEHMKNIFDFSSIKILLQGSNDRPAFKVLINAMNGVTGPYVKRIFSHELGVTDSSIVNATPLEDFGGLHPDPNLTYAKDLVNAIKNGPYDFGAAFDGDGDRNMILGKNAFFVTPSDSLAVLAANLNSIPYFKKTGIKGYARSMPTGAAVDRVAAKTGVKLYEVPTGWKYFGNLMDAGHLSLCGEESFGTGSDHIREKDGIWACLAWLSVVANLGKSVEDILLNHWQTYGRNFFTRYDYENCDSEAANKMMHHIESEIQKPEFMGSKLTSGSKTYVVKLGDNYSYVDPIDGSQASKQGLRILFQDGSRIIYRLSGTGSSGATIRVYVDSYEDDPASLNKDAQEVLKPLVTIALEISKLHEFTGRDAPTYFLKEIQEEFCKYIVKGKEDTWGPESTQPIQFHKHENVDEKYSSFCSSCNSVLQSMCSIGIPSFYELNSENSLISKIEKNEDIAKHIGTINVNEYTLDGHIEEKTFVKNTPAKNLMTAMEYHTYEKQKINKNDDDKIGCSTTKKIKYIKSLSTDSKQKENYIILSDNKNKTFTSETEILKFTKKNTSPSNDDILEDIQNRRKKVFKTIKSILYFW
;
A
#
# COMPACT_ATOMS: atom_id res chain seq x y z
N MET A 1 -19.59 -23.87 35.72
CA MET A 1 -18.49 -24.87 35.76
C MET A 1 -17.57 -24.55 34.59
N SER A 2 -16.30 -24.24 34.84
CA SER A 2 -15.31 -24.09 33.76
C SER A 2 -15.21 -25.44 33.03
N SER A 3 -15.53 -25.48 31.74
CA SER A 3 -15.27 -26.67 30.92
C SER A 3 -13.76 -26.93 30.93
N ALA A 4 -13.34 -28.03 31.55
CA ALA A 4 -11.97 -28.50 31.42
C ALA A 4 -11.78 -29.03 30.00
N VAL A 5 -10.77 -28.52 29.30
CA VAL A 5 -10.42 -28.92 27.93
C VAL A 5 -9.01 -29.50 27.92
N THR A 6 -8.79 -30.49 27.04
CA THR A 6 -7.53 -31.21 26.93
C THR A 6 -6.86 -30.90 25.60
N SER A 7 -5.53 -30.72 25.62
CA SER A 7 -4.79 -30.52 24.38
C SER A 7 -4.70 -31.77 23.53
N LYS A 8 -4.66 -31.56 22.22
CA LYS A 8 -4.42 -32.59 21.22
C LYS A 8 -3.14 -32.27 20.46
N ILE A 9 -2.40 -33.32 20.11
CA ILE A 9 -1.27 -33.25 19.19
C ILE A 9 -1.81 -33.54 17.79
N ILE A 10 -1.49 -32.68 16.83
CA ILE A 10 -1.85 -32.82 15.43
C ILE A 10 -0.56 -33.01 14.63
N GLU A 11 -0.46 -34.14 13.93
CA GLU A 11 0.62 -34.39 12.98
C GLU A 11 0.50 -33.45 11.77
N THR A 12 1.63 -32.99 11.25
CA THR A 12 1.74 -32.06 10.13
C THR A 12 2.93 -32.42 9.25
N ARG A 13 3.06 -31.72 8.12
CA ARG A 13 4.23 -31.79 7.25
C ARG A 13 5.13 -30.57 7.41
N ILE A 14 6.40 -30.72 7.05
CA ILE A 14 7.36 -29.61 6.97
C ILE A 14 7.01 -28.73 5.77
N TYR A 15 7.13 -27.42 5.95
CA TYR A 15 6.95 -26.43 4.89
C TYR A 15 8.27 -25.68 4.67
N ASP A 16 8.78 -25.75 3.44
CA ASP A 16 9.97 -24.98 3.07
C ASP A 16 9.68 -23.47 3.05
N GLY A 17 10.68 -22.68 3.41
CA GLY A 17 10.63 -21.23 3.22
C GLY A 17 9.75 -20.44 4.20
N GLN A 18 9.40 -21.00 5.37
CA GLN A 18 8.81 -20.25 6.49
C GLN A 18 9.84 -19.40 7.26
N LYS A 19 10.75 -18.73 6.53
CA LYS A 19 11.76 -17.84 7.12
C LYS A 19 11.14 -16.46 7.36
N PRO A 20 11.07 -15.97 8.62
CA PRO A 20 10.65 -14.59 8.85
C PRO A 20 11.64 -13.62 8.19
N GLY A 21 11.12 -12.59 7.51
CA GLY A 21 11.93 -11.47 7.01
C GLY A 21 12.26 -10.46 8.12
N THR A 22 12.73 -9.28 7.74
CA THR A 22 13.06 -8.19 8.67
C THR A 22 11.88 -7.75 9.56
N SER A 23 10.64 -8.03 9.14
CA SER A 23 9.42 -7.62 9.84
C SER A 23 8.35 -8.70 9.73
N GLY A 24 8.71 -9.96 10.04
CA GLY A 24 7.81 -11.11 10.07
C GLY A 24 7.77 -11.94 8.79
N LEU A 25 7.00 -13.04 8.82
CA LEU A 25 6.74 -13.88 7.64
C LEU A 25 5.62 -13.25 6.82
N ARG A 26 5.85 -13.02 5.53
CA ARG A 26 4.86 -12.49 4.57
C ARG A 26 4.73 -13.43 3.38
N LYS A 27 3.50 -13.74 3.01
CA LYS A 27 3.13 -14.59 1.86
C LYS A 27 1.73 -14.21 1.39
N ALA A 28 1.36 -14.64 0.19
CA ALA A 28 -0.02 -14.55 -0.26
C ALA A 28 -0.97 -15.29 0.72
N VAL A 29 -2.17 -14.75 0.91
CA VAL A 29 -3.22 -15.33 1.78
C VAL A 29 -3.44 -16.81 1.48
N ARG A 30 -3.49 -17.16 0.19
CA ARG A 30 -3.68 -18.55 -0.28
C ARG A 30 -2.63 -19.54 0.27
N ILE A 31 -1.42 -19.07 0.56
CA ILE A 31 -0.37 -19.88 1.18
C ILE A 31 -0.68 -20.11 2.66
N PHE A 32 -1.07 -19.07 3.41
CA PHE A 32 -1.45 -19.19 4.82
C PHE A 32 -2.69 -20.07 5.03
N MET A 33 -3.60 -20.10 4.05
CA MET A 33 -4.80 -20.94 4.05
C MET A 33 -4.51 -22.41 3.76
N GLN A 34 -3.29 -22.77 3.32
CA GLN A 34 -2.92 -24.18 3.19
C GLN A 34 -3.01 -24.89 4.54
N GLU A 35 -3.44 -26.15 4.50
CA GLU A 35 -3.63 -26.97 5.69
C GLU A 35 -2.36 -27.00 6.55
N HIS A 36 -2.51 -26.70 7.84
CA HIS A 36 -1.43 -26.61 8.84
C HIS A 36 -0.34 -25.55 8.61
N TYR A 37 -0.33 -24.80 7.50
CA TYR A 37 0.76 -23.84 7.23
C TYR A 37 0.86 -22.77 8.32
N THR A 38 -0.28 -22.16 8.66
CA THR A 38 -0.37 -21.12 9.69
C THR A 38 -0.10 -21.69 11.08
N GLU A 39 -0.66 -22.86 11.38
CA GLU A 39 -0.51 -23.55 12.66
C GLU A 39 0.95 -23.90 12.95
N ASN A 40 1.67 -24.41 11.94
CA ASN A 40 3.10 -24.70 12.04
C ASN A 40 3.90 -23.46 12.43
N PHE A 41 3.62 -22.33 11.79
CA PHE A 41 4.36 -21.09 12.05
C PHE A 41 4.05 -20.53 13.45
N ILE A 42 2.79 -20.54 13.89
CA ILE A 42 2.41 -20.15 15.26
C ILE A 42 3.11 -21.07 16.27
N GLN A 43 3.08 -22.39 16.06
CA GLN A 43 3.74 -23.35 16.93
C GLN A 43 5.25 -23.12 17.01
N ALA A 44 5.90 -22.79 15.89
CA ALA A 44 7.33 -22.47 15.83
C ALA A 44 7.67 -21.19 16.61
N ILE A 45 6.83 -20.14 16.52
CA ILE A 45 6.96 -18.92 17.33
C ILE A 45 6.95 -19.29 18.82
N LEU A 46 5.94 -20.04 19.27
CA LEU A 46 5.82 -20.40 20.69
C LEU A 46 6.99 -21.28 21.16
N GLN A 47 7.42 -22.27 20.38
CA GLN A 47 8.57 -23.12 20.72
C GLN A 47 9.88 -22.32 20.78
N ALA A 48 10.04 -21.27 19.97
CA ALA A 48 11.22 -20.42 20.01
C ALA A 48 11.37 -19.67 21.35
N LEU A 49 10.28 -19.43 22.07
CA LEU A 49 10.28 -18.78 23.39
C LEU A 49 10.78 -19.70 24.52
N GLY A 50 10.87 -21.02 24.26
CA GLY A 50 11.43 -21.99 25.19
C GLY A 50 10.72 -22.00 26.55
N GLU A 51 11.49 -22.11 27.63
CA GLU A 51 10.96 -22.23 29.00
C GLU A 51 10.17 -20.99 29.45
N GLN A 52 10.47 -19.80 28.91
CA GLN A 52 9.79 -18.56 29.26
C GLN A 52 8.31 -18.55 28.86
N LEU A 53 7.91 -19.41 27.92
CA LEU A 53 6.53 -19.52 27.44
C LEU A 53 5.57 -19.96 28.55
N LEU A 54 6.00 -20.87 29.42
CA LEU A 54 5.13 -21.44 30.44
C LEU A 54 4.75 -20.35 31.46
N GLY A 55 3.44 -20.13 31.64
CA GLY A 55 2.97 -19.11 32.58
C GLY A 55 3.00 -17.67 32.05
N SER A 56 3.42 -17.46 30.80
CA SER A 56 3.59 -16.14 30.18
C SER A 56 2.27 -15.46 29.80
N THR A 57 2.38 -14.15 29.53
CA THR A 57 1.34 -13.37 28.84
C THR A 57 1.84 -12.96 27.46
N LEU A 58 0.99 -13.05 26.43
CA LEU A 58 1.28 -12.54 25.09
C LEU A 58 0.18 -11.59 24.61
N VAL A 59 0.54 -10.63 23.76
CA VAL A 59 -0.40 -9.73 23.07
C VAL A 59 -0.71 -10.27 21.67
N VAL A 60 -1.95 -10.14 21.21
CA VAL A 60 -2.36 -10.53 19.86
C VAL A 60 -3.24 -9.45 19.24
N GLY A 61 -2.91 -9.05 18.02
CA GLY A 61 -3.75 -8.16 17.24
C GLY A 61 -3.20 -7.99 15.83
N GLY A 62 -3.89 -7.21 15.01
CA GLY A 62 -3.49 -6.99 13.64
C GLY A 62 -4.26 -5.86 12.98
N ASP A 63 -4.01 -5.70 11.68
CA ASP A 63 -4.51 -4.57 10.91
C ASP A 63 -5.93 -4.71 10.37
N GLY A 64 -6.57 -5.86 10.63
CA GLY A 64 -7.92 -6.15 10.17
C GLY A 64 -8.00 -6.69 8.75
N ARG A 65 -6.88 -6.96 8.07
CA ARG A 65 -6.90 -7.58 6.74
C ARG A 65 -7.58 -8.96 6.76
N TYR A 66 -8.05 -9.37 5.59
CA TYR A 66 -8.67 -10.68 5.36
C TYR A 66 -7.83 -11.81 5.97
N TYR A 67 -8.52 -12.84 6.48
CA TYR A 67 -7.95 -13.97 7.24
C TYR A 67 -7.51 -13.65 8.68
N GLY A 68 -7.36 -12.37 9.07
CA GLY A 68 -6.88 -11.96 10.39
C GLY A 68 -7.66 -12.57 11.57
N LYS A 69 -9.00 -12.45 11.57
CA LYS A 69 -9.86 -13.00 12.63
C LYS A 69 -9.72 -14.52 12.78
N GLU A 70 -9.59 -15.24 11.68
CA GLU A 70 -9.39 -16.69 11.70
C GLU A 70 -8.05 -17.05 12.36
N VAL A 71 -6.99 -16.32 12.03
CA VAL A 71 -5.66 -16.57 12.62
C VAL A 71 -5.64 -16.21 14.11
N VAL A 72 -6.33 -15.15 14.56
CA VAL A 72 -6.49 -14.86 16.00
C VAL A 72 -7.08 -16.07 16.74
N ARG A 73 -8.13 -16.68 16.20
CA ARG A 73 -8.75 -17.87 16.82
C ARG A 73 -7.79 -19.07 16.84
N LYS A 74 -6.99 -19.27 15.78
CA LYS A 74 -5.92 -20.30 15.77
C LYS A 74 -4.88 -20.03 16.85
N ILE A 75 -4.42 -18.79 17.00
CA ILE A 75 -3.45 -18.39 18.03
C ILE A 75 -4.00 -18.69 19.42
N ILE A 76 -5.26 -18.32 19.72
CA ILE A 76 -5.89 -18.61 21.01
C ILE A 76 -5.82 -20.11 21.34
N ARG A 77 -6.20 -20.97 20.38
CA ARG A 77 -6.25 -22.43 20.57
C ARG A 77 -4.86 -23.06 20.72
N ILE A 78 -3.87 -22.57 19.98
CA ILE A 78 -2.50 -23.10 20.01
C ILE A 78 -1.76 -22.59 21.26
N ALA A 79 -1.91 -21.30 21.60
CA ALA A 79 -1.31 -20.72 22.80
C ALA A 79 -1.81 -21.41 24.08
N ALA A 80 -3.13 -21.64 24.18
CA ALA A 80 -3.74 -22.40 25.26
C ALA A 80 -3.09 -23.78 25.43
N ALA A 81 -2.93 -24.52 24.33
CA ALA A 81 -2.36 -25.87 24.33
C ALA A 81 -0.84 -25.93 24.59
N ASN A 82 -0.16 -24.78 24.53
CA ASN A 82 1.29 -24.67 24.70
C ASN A 82 1.69 -24.01 26.04
N GLY A 83 0.75 -23.84 26.97
CA GLY A 83 1.06 -23.40 28.33
C GLY A 83 1.24 -21.89 28.51
N VAL A 84 0.82 -21.08 27.53
CA VAL A 84 0.61 -19.64 27.74
C VAL A 84 -0.45 -19.47 28.82
N LYS A 85 -0.26 -18.56 29.78
CA LYS A 85 -1.23 -18.31 30.86
C LYS A 85 -2.29 -17.31 30.44
N LYS A 86 -1.90 -16.28 29.69
CA LYS A 86 -2.80 -15.19 29.32
C LYS A 86 -2.55 -14.68 27.89
N LEU A 87 -3.62 -14.41 27.16
CA LEU A 87 -3.60 -13.58 25.96
C LEU A 87 -4.32 -12.26 26.22
N ILE A 88 -3.71 -11.15 25.81
CA ILE A 88 -4.36 -9.85 25.65
C ILE A 88 -4.63 -9.67 24.17
N VAL A 89 -5.89 -9.52 23.78
CA VAL A 89 -6.31 -9.47 22.38
C VAL A 89 -7.10 -8.19 22.14
N GLY A 90 -6.79 -7.44 21.09
CA GLY A 90 -7.62 -6.29 20.72
C GLY A 90 -9.01 -6.72 20.26
N GLN A 91 -10.03 -5.91 20.55
CA GLN A 91 -11.38 -6.14 20.07
C GLN A 91 -11.40 -6.36 18.55
N ASN A 92 -12.16 -7.35 18.08
CA ASN A 92 -12.20 -7.82 16.70
C ASN A 92 -10.85 -8.36 16.16
N GLY A 93 -9.86 -8.58 17.02
CA GLY A 93 -8.47 -8.86 16.61
C GLY A 93 -7.71 -7.62 16.12
N ILE A 94 -8.24 -6.41 16.35
CA ILE A 94 -7.67 -5.14 15.86
C ILE A 94 -6.72 -4.56 16.91
N LEU A 95 -5.44 -4.43 16.55
CA LEU A 95 -4.45 -3.58 17.24
C LEU A 95 -3.46 -3.08 16.20
N SER A 96 -3.19 -1.77 16.20
CA SER A 96 -2.08 -1.22 15.43
C SER A 96 -0.75 -1.76 15.95
N THR A 97 0.27 -1.83 15.09
CA THR A 97 1.62 -2.23 15.50
C THR A 97 2.16 -1.35 16.64
N PRO A 98 1.99 -0.01 16.62
CA PRO A 98 2.32 0.84 17.77
C PRO A 98 1.54 0.53 19.05
N ALA A 99 0.25 0.20 18.95
CA ALA A 99 -0.56 -0.18 20.10
C ALA A 99 -0.10 -1.51 20.70
N VAL A 100 0.24 -2.52 19.89
CA VAL A 100 0.83 -3.76 20.38
C VAL A 100 2.12 -3.48 21.16
N SER A 101 3.02 -2.66 20.61
CA SER A 101 4.26 -2.28 21.32
C SER A 101 3.98 -1.57 22.64
N THR A 102 2.98 -0.67 22.65
CA THR A 102 2.52 0.04 23.87
C THR A 102 2.02 -0.94 24.93
N ILE A 103 1.16 -1.88 24.55
CA ILE A 103 0.54 -2.86 25.45
C ILE A 103 1.58 -3.85 26.00
N ILE A 104 2.49 -4.37 25.16
CA ILE A 104 3.59 -5.23 25.60
C ILE A 104 4.38 -4.54 26.72
N ARG A 105 4.74 -3.27 26.50
CA ARG A 105 5.54 -2.48 27.45
C ARG A 105 4.77 -2.08 28.70
N LYS A 106 3.49 -1.70 28.56
CA LYS A 106 2.61 -1.32 29.68
C LYS A 106 2.38 -2.49 30.64
N TYR A 107 2.06 -3.66 30.10
CA TYR A 107 1.75 -4.86 30.90
C TYR A 107 2.93 -5.82 31.09
N LYS A 108 4.12 -5.48 30.56
CA LYS A 108 5.35 -6.29 30.65
C LYS A 108 5.12 -7.74 30.22
N THR A 109 4.51 -7.91 29.05
CA THR A 109 4.25 -9.24 28.49
C THR A 109 5.54 -9.85 27.94
N LEU A 110 5.54 -11.15 27.66
CA LEU A 110 6.70 -11.83 27.05
C LEU A 110 6.90 -11.40 25.58
N GLY A 111 5.89 -10.80 24.97
CA GLY A 111 5.90 -10.37 23.58
C GLY A 111 4.49 -10.30 23.01
N GLY A 112 4.41 -10.30 21.68
CA GLY A 112 3.14 -10.32 20.97
C GLY A 112 3.24 -10.81 19.53
N ILE A 113 2.12 -11.31 19.02
CA ILE A 113 1.96 -11.76 17.63
C ILE A 113 1.12 -10.72 16.89
N VAL A 114 1.68 -10.14 15.83
CA VAL A 114 1.03 -9.09 15.04
C VAL A 114 0.65 -9.61 13.67
N LEU A 115 -0.65 -9.57 13.35
CA LEU A 115 -1.21 -10.08 12.11
C LEU A 115 -1.31 -8.95 11.08
N THR A 116 -0.26 -8.81 10.28
CA THR A 116 -0.13 -7.73 9.31
C THR A 116 0.97 -8.00 8.28
N ALA A 117 0.75 -7.55 7.05
CA ALA A 117 1.81 -7.35 6.05
C ALA A 117 2.10 -5.85 5.79
N SER A 118 1.78 -4.98 6.75
CA SER A 118 2.01 -3.53 6.70
C SER A 118 1.43 -2.92 5.42
N HIS A 119 2.23 -2.24 4.62
CA HIS A 119 1.83 -1.59 3.39
C HIS A 119 1.30 -2.51 2.27
N ASN A 120 1.55 -3.82 2.32
CA ASN A 120 1.07 -4.76 1.30
C ASN A 120 -0.48 -4.82 1.24
N PRO A 121 -1.07 -5.03 0.05
CA PRO A 121 -2.51 -5.06 -0.12
C PRO A 121 -3.15 -6.22 0.65
N GLY A 122 -4.44 -6.06 0.98
CA GLY A 122 -5.27 -7.04 1.70
C GLY A 122 -6.35 -7.64 0.79
N GLY A 123 -7.04 -8.65 1.29
CA GLY A 123 -8.06 -9.39 0.55
C GLY A 123 -7.64 -10.83 0.22
N PRO A 124 -8.58 -11.67 -0.26
CA PRO A 124 -8.37 -13.12 -0.42
C PRO A 124 -7.26 -13.50 -1.40
N ASP A 125 -6.98 -12.64 -2.39
CA ASP A 125 -5.97 -12.86 -3.43
C ASP A 125 -4.69 -12.04 -3.23
N ALA A 126 -4.57 -11.39 -2.07
CA ALA A 126 -3.46 -10.49 -1.73
C ALA A 126 -2.55 -11.11 -0.65
N ASP A 127 -1.88 -10.25 0.14
CA ASP A 127 -0.87 -10.65 1.10
C ASP A 127 -1.38 -10.72 2.54
N PHE A 128 -0.83 -11.68 3.29
CA PHE A 128 -0.98 -11.80 4.73
C PHE A 128 0.40 -11.86 5.39
N GLY A 129 0.45 -11.55 6.69
CA GLY A 129 1.70 -11.61 7.43
C GLY A 129 1.52 -11.88 8.91
N ILE A 130 2.54 -12.53 9.49
CA ILE A 130 2.62 -12.81 10.92
C ILE A 130 3.99 -12.29 11.40
N LYS A 131 3.97 -11.24 12.22
CA LYS A 131 5.12 -10.70 12.94
C LYS A 131 5.15 -11.22 14.37
N PHE A 132 6.34 -11.29 14.95
CA PHE A 132 6.51 -11.52 16.38
C PHE A 132 7.35 -10.38 16.97
N ASN A 133 6.83 -9.79 18.06
CA ASN A 133 7.51 -8.76 18.85
C ASN A 133 7.90 -9.35 20.21
N CYS A 134 9.10 -9.02 20.68
CA CYS A 134 9.65 -9.48 21.94
C CYS A 134 9.19 -8.63 23.14
N GLU A 135 9.64 -8.98 24.34
CA GLU A 135 9.27 -8.39 25.62
C GLU A 135 9.55 -6.88 25.74
N ASN A 136 10.51 -6.35 24.98
CA ASN A 136 10.77 -4.90 24.93
C ASN A 136 9.68 -4.14 24.13
N GLY A 137 8.82 -4.86 23.41
CA GLY A 137 7.76 -4.36 22.54
C GLY A 137 8.15 -4.22 21.07
N GLY A 138 9.39 -4.54 20.69
CA GLY A 138 9.91 -4.35 19.34
C GLY A 138 9.98 -5.64 18.52
N PRO A 139 10.29 -5.55 17.21
CA PRO A 139 10.42 -6.72 16.35
C PRO A 139 11.44 -7.72 16.88
N ALA A 140 11.17 -9.00 16.67
CA ALA A 140 12.09 -10.08 17.03
C ALA A 140 13.50 -9.87 16.42
N PRO A 141 14.57 -9.94 17.23
CA PRO A 141 15.95 -9.89 16.74
C PRO A 141 16.33 -11.14 15.94
N ASP A 142 17.48 -11.10 15.26
CA ASP A 142 17.88 -12.16 14.31
C ASP A 142 18.07 -13.53 14.96
N ASN A 143 18.56 -13.58 16.19
CA ASN A 143 18.66 -14.84 16.93
C ASN A 143 17.28 -15.49 17.14
N VAL A 144 16.23 -14.71 17.42
CA VAL A 144 14.86 -15.20 17.62
C VAL A 144 14.25 -15.63 16.29
N THR A 145 14.34 -14.80 15.25
CA THR A 145 13.77 -15.15 13.92
C THR A 145 14.48 -16.35 13.29
N ASN A 146 15.81 -16.46 13.45
CA ASN A 146 16.55 -17.64 13.01
C ASN A 146 16.12 -18.88 13.82
N LYS A 147 15.95 -18.77 15.14
CA LYS A 147 15.46 -19.90 15.96
C LYS A 147 14.06 -20.36 15.52
N ILE A 148 13.14 -19.43 15.24
CA ILE A 148 11.82 -19.75 14.67
C ILE A 148 11.99 -20.53 13.36
N TYR A 149 12.83 -20.03 12.45
CA TYR A 149 13.07 -20.68 11.17
C TYR A 149 13.68 -22.09 11.33
N GLU A 150 14.66 -22.27 12.21
CA GLU A 150 15.24 -23.58 12.51
C GLU A 150 14.18 -24.59 12.98
N ILE A 151 13.22 -24.16 13.81
CA ILE A 151 12.10 -24.98 14.25
C ILE A 151 11.19 -25.35 13.07
N THR A 152 10.85 -24.40 12.20
CA THR A 152 9.95 -24.68 11.04
C THR A 152 10.50 -25.77 10.11
N LYS A 153 11.83 -25.90 9.98
CA LYS A 153 12.47 -26.91 9.13
C LYS A 153 12.34 -28.35 9.64
N VAL A 154 11.99 -28.54 10.91
CA VAL A 154 11.94 -29.86 11.55
C VAL A 154 10.61 -30.16 12.24
N LEU A 155 9.68 -29.21 12.28
CA LEU A 155 8.39 -29.33 12.96
C LEU A 155 7.49 -30.37 12.27
N LYS A 156 7.11 -31.42 13.00
CA LYS A 156 6.26 -32.53 12.51
C LYS A 156 4.90 -32.61 13.19
N ASN A 157 4.69 -31.88 14.28
CA ASN A 157 3.40 -31.79 14.94
C ASN A 157 3.24 -30.44 15.66
N TYR A 158 2.01 -30.09 15.99
CA TYR A 158 1.67 -28.95 16.84
C TYR A 158 0.60 -29.33 17.87
N LYS A 159 0.54 -28.57 18.97
CA LYS A 159 -0.49 -28.72 20.00
C LYS A 159 -1.61 -27.71 19.80
N ILE A 160 -2.84 -28.15 19.99
CA ILE A 160 -4.03 -27.28 19.86
C ILE A 160 -5.16 -27.74 20.78
N ILE A 161 -6.01 -26.79 21.20
CA ILE A 161 -7.34 -27.09 21.74
C ILE A 161 -8.39 -26.81 20.65
N PRO A 162 -8.94 -27.82 19.96
CA PRO A 162 -9.85 -27.57 18.82
C PRO A 162 -11.18 -26.95 19.25
N ASP A 163 -11.66 -27.27 20.45
CA ASP A 163 -13.04 -27.01 20.89
C ASP A 163 -13.20 -25.69 21.66
N ILE A 164 -12.16 -24.83 21.72
CA ILE A 164 -12.30 -23.48 22.29
C ILE A 164 -12.91 -22.54 21.25
N ALA A 165 -14.00 -21.88 21.66
CA ALA A 165 -14.59 -20.74 20.98
C ALA A 165 -14.67 -19.56 21.95
N ILE A 166 -13.87 -18.53 21.69
CA ILE A 166 -13.88 -17.27 22.45
C ILE A 166 -14.37 -16.19 21.50
N ASP A 167 -15.39 -15.45 21.92
CA ASP A 167 -15.88 -14.28 21.20
C ASP A 167 -14.80 -13.20 21.24
N ILE A 168 -14.28 -12.77 20.09
CA ILE A 168 -13.28 -11.69 20.03
C ILE A 168 -13.91 -10.35 19.69
N ASP A 169 -15.20 -10.29 19.39
CA ASP A 169 -15.86 -9.09 18.86
C ASP A 169 -16.29 -8.13 20.00
N LYS A 170 -16.29 -8.60 21.24
CA LYS A 170 -16.70 -7.83 22.43
C LYS A 170 -15.59 -7.79 23.47
N ILE A 171 -15.49 -6.69 24.19
CA ILE A 171 -14.61 -6.54 25.36
C ILE A 171 -15.15 -7.42 26.49
N HIS A 172 -14.35 -8.39 26.93
CA HIS A 172 -14.62 -9.25 28.08
C HIS A 172 -13.37 -10.06 28.42
N ASN A 173 -13.42 -10.72 29.59
CA ASN A 173 -12.37 -11.62 30.05
C ASN A 173 -12.95 -13.03 30.21
N THR A 174 -12.31 -14.02 29.58
CA THR A 174 -12.69 -15.43 29.66
C THR A 174 -11.53 -16.24 30.24
N THR A 175 -11.80 -17.03 31.28
CA THR A 175 -10.82 -18.00 31.83
C THR A 175 -11.37 -19.42 31.73
N ILE A 176 -10.54 -20.33 31.24
CA ILE A 176 -10.85 -21.75 31.06
C ILE A 176 -9.73 -22.62 31.66
N GLN A 177 -10.04 -23.88 31.98
CA GLN A 177 -9.06 -24.85 32.46
C GLN A 177 -8.55 -25.69 31.28
N VAL A 178 -7.27 -25.57 30.97
CA VAL A 178 -6.59 -26.28 29.87
C VAL A 178 -5.52 -27.19 30.46
N ASP A 179 -5.66 -28.50 30.27
CA ASP A 179 -4.74 -29.50 30.85
C ASP A 179 -4.50 -29.30 32.36
N GLY A 180 -5.56 -28.92 33.09
CA GLY A 180 -5.51 -28.65 34.53
C GLY A 180 -4.93 -27.29 34.95
N ASN A 181 -4.56 -26.43 34.00
CA ASN A 181 -4.03 -25.10 34.25
C ASN A 181 -5.00 -24.00 33.78
N PRO A 182 -5.12 -22.86 34.50
CA PRO A 182 -5.93 -21.75 34.04
C PRO A 182 -5.30 -21.02 32.85
N PHE A 183 -6.08 -20.81 31.80
CA PHE A 183 -5.77 -19.97 30.65
C PHE A 183 -6.79 -18.84 30.52
N THR A 184 -6.32 -17.60 30.45
CA THR A 184 -7.16 -16.41 30.35
C THR A 184 -7.00 -15.73 28.99
N VAL A 185 -8.11 -15.37 28.35
CA VAL A 185 -8.12 -14.43 27.21
C VAL A 185 -8.86 -13.17 27.64
N GLU A 186 -8.16 -12.05 27.55
CA GLU A 186 -8.67 -10.72 27.84
C GLU A 186 -8.82 -9.96 26.52
N ILE A 187 -10.06 -9.67 26.14
CA ILE A 187 -10.37 -8.83 24.98
C ILE A 187 -10.46 -7.38 25.45
N ILE A 188 -9.59 -6.52 24.93
CA ILE A 188 -9.48 -5.11 25.33
C ILE A 188 -9.96 -4.16 24.24
N ASP A 189 -10.26 -2.92 24.62
CA ASP A 189 -10.40 -1.82 23.65
C ASP A 189 -9.09 -1.65 22.88
N SER A 190 -9.20 -1.50 21.55
CA SER A 190 -8.02 -1.42 20.68
C SER A 190 -7.20 -0.14 20.87
N VAL A 191 -7.80 0.92 21.42
CA VAL A 191 -7.33 2.30 21.29
C VAL A 191 -6.96 2.93 22.64
N ASP A 192 -7.65 2.59 23.73
CA ASP A 192 -7.54 3.28 25.02
C ASP A 192 -6.11 3.36 25.58
N ASP A 193 -5.40 2.23 25.68
CA ASP A 193 -4.02 2.20 26.20
C ASP A 193 -3.05 3.05 25.38
N TYR A 194 -3.24 3.05 24.06
CA TYR A 194 -2.42 3.83 23.13
C TYR A 194 -2.71 5.33 23.26
N VAL A 195 -3.99 5.73 23.34
CA VAL A 195 -4.39 7.14 23.47
C VAL A 195 -3.94 7.73 24.80
N GLU A 196 -4.03 6.97 25.88
CA GLU A 196 -3.47 7.35 27.17
C GLU A 196 -1.95 7.62 27.05
N HIS A 197 -1.22 6.75 26.36
CA HIS A 197 0.21 6.94 26.12
C HIS A 197 0.51 8.20 25.30
N MET A 198 -0.25 8.46 24.23
CA MET A 198 -0.09 9.67 23.42
C MET A 198 -0.35 10.96 24.22
N LYS A 199 -1.36 10.97 25.10
CA LYS A 199 -1.64 12.09 26.01
C LYS A 199 -0.52 12.36 27.01
N ASN A 200 0.24 11.33 27.40
CA ASN A 200 1.40 11.48 28.27
C ASN A 200 2.65 12.02 27.55
N ILE A 201 2.69 11.95 26.21
CA ILE A 201 3.83 12.37 25.39
C ILE A 201 3.65 13.82 24.89
N PHE A 202 2.44 14.14 24.42
CA PHE A 202 2.13 15.39 23.72
C PHE A 202 1.24 16.33 24.54
N ASP A 203 1.35 17.63 24.26
CA ASP A 203 0.41 18.62 24.77
C ASP A 203 -0.83 18.69 23.87
N PHE A 204 -1.84 17.87 24.20
CA PHE A 204 -3.10 17.84 23.46
C PHE A 204 -3.84 19.18 23.52
N SER A 205 -3.64 19.98 24.56
CA SER A 205 -4.28 21.31 24.68
C SER A 205 -3.71 22.27 23.64
N SER A 206 -2.38 22.31 23.49
CA SER A 206 -1.71 23.13 22.49
C SER A 206 -2.11 22.73 21.05
N ILE A 207 -2.13 21.42 20.77
CA ILE A 207 -2.56 20.90 19.46
C ILE A 207 -4.04 21.23 19.20
N LYS A 208 -4.90 21.12 20.21
CA LYS A 208 -6.32 21.47 20.09
C LYS A 208 -6.53 22.94 19.79
N ILE A 209 -5.81 23.84 20.45
CA ILE A 209 -5.84 25.29 20.16
C ILE A 209 -5.40 25.57 18.72
N LEU A 210 -4.35 24.90 18.23
CA LEU A 210 -3.92 25.00 16.83
C LEU A 210 -5.06 24.61 15.87
N LEU A 211 -5.69 23.44 16.10
CA LEU A 211 -6.68 22.87 15.19
C LEU A 211 -8.02 23.61 15.22
N GLN A 212 -8.44 24.11 16.38
CA GLN A 212 -9.69 24.86 16.54
C GLN A 212 -9.54 26.34 16.21
N GLY A 213 -8.31 26.85 16.25
CA GLY A 213 -8.03 28.27 16.13
C GLY A 213 -8.29 29.03 17.43
N SER A 214 -8.09 30.34 17.37
CA SER A 214 -8.30 31.30 18.44
C SER A 214 -8.79 32.62 17.84
N ASN A 215 -9.02 33.64 18.68
CA ASN A 215 -9.37 34.97 18.19
C ASN A 215 -8.28 35.57 17.28
N ASP A 216 -7.02 35.20 17.50
CA ASP A 216 -5.86 35.77 16.81
C ASP A 216 -5.33 34.89 15.67
N ARG A 217 -5.81 33.64 15.54
CA ARG A 217 -5.36 32.67 14.53
C ARG A 217 -6.51 31.81 14.02
N PRO A 218 -6.72 31.67 12.70
CA PRO A 218 -7.73 30.76 12.17
C PRO A 218 -7.40 29.30 12.53
N ALA A 219 -8.45 28.46 12.54
CA ALA A 219 -8.32 27.02 12.67
C ALA A 219 -7.34 26.45 11.63
N PHE A 220 -6.37 25.65 12.09
CA PHE A 220 -5.44 24.95 11.22
C PHE A 220 -6.10 23.69 10.66
N LYS A 221 -6.36 23.68 9.35
CA LYS A 221 -7.20 22.67 8.72
C LYS A 221 -6.37 21.44 8.33
N VAL A 222 -6.72 20.29 8.89
CA VAL A 222 -6.06 19.02 8.62
C VAL A 222 -6.93 18.11 7.75
N LEU A 223 -6.32 17.18 7.03
CA LEU A 223 -7.00 16.03 6.42
C LEU A 223 -6.21 14.75 6.70
N ILE A 224 -6.83 13.81 7.41
CA ILE A 224 -6.18 12.61 7.93
C ILE A 224 -6.77 11.37 7.25
N ASN A 225 -5.93 10.59 6.56
CA ASN A 225 -6.33 9.42 5.79
C ASN A 225 -5.79 8.14 6.43
N ALA A 226 -6.68 7.28 6.93
CA ALA A 226 -6.30 6.00 7.53
C ALA A 226 -6.23 4.85 6.51
N MET A 227 -6.44 5.12 5.22
CA MET A 227 -6.34 4.18 4.09
C MET A 227 -7.11 2.87 4.29
N ASN A 228 -8.24 2.93 5.01
CA ASN A 228 -9.08 1.80 5.43
C ASN A 228 -8.31 0.74 6.24
N GLY A 229 -7.16 1.10 6.81
CA GLY A 229 -6.34 0.25 7.65
C GLY A 229 -6.67 0.40 9.14
N VAL A 230 -5.79 -0.16 9.96
CA VAL A 230 -5.98 -0.29 11.42
C VAL A 230 -6.11 1.04 12.13
N THR A 231 -5.54 2.12 11.57
CA THR A 231 -5.46 3.43 12.22
C THR A 231 -6.82 4.14 12.31
N GLY A 232 -7.85 3.68 11.57
CA GLY A 232 -9.18 4.30 11.52
C GLY A 232 -9.80 4.63 12.90
N PRO A 233 -9.96 3.64 13.81
CA PRO A 233 -10.45 3.88 15.16
C PRO A 233 -9.56 4.82 15.98
N TYR A 234 -8.23 4.72 15.81
CA TYR A 234 -7.26 5.57 16.52
C TYR A 234 -7.37 7.03 16.09
N VAL A 235 -7.45 7.30 14.78
CA VAL A 235 -7.55 8.67 14.28
C VAL A 235 -8.89 9.31 14.64
N LYS A 236 -9.99 8.54 14.64
CA LYS A 236 -11.28 9.02 15.12
C LYS A 236 -11.22 9.39 16.60
N ARG A 237 -10.68 8.50 17.44
CA ARG A 237 -10.55 8.78 18.87
C ARG A 237 -9.66 9.99 19.14
N ILE A 238 -8.46 10.05 18.55
CA ILE A 238 -7.50 11.12 18.82
C ILE A 238 -7.91 12.43 18.17
N PHE A 239 -8.07 12.46 16.86
CA PHE A 239 -8.25 13.71 16.13
C PHE A 239 -9.68 14.23 16.27
N SER A 240 -10.70 13.39 16.16
CA SER A 240 -12.09 13.84 16.30
C SER A 240 -12.47 14.03 17.77
N HIS A 241 -12.45 12.97 18.59
CA HIS A 241 -13.02 13.07 19.95
C HIS A 241 -12.17 13.91 20.91
N GLU A 242 -10.84 13.73 20.91
CA GLU A 242 -9.96 14.44 21.86
C GLU A 242 -9.60 15.85 21.37
N LEU A 243 -9.17 15.96 20.10
CA LEU A 243 -8.63 17.19 19.51
C LEU A 243 -9.67 18.04 18.76
N GLY A 244 -10.89 17.54 18.52
CA GLY A 244 -11.99 18.30 17.95
C GLY A 244 -11.91 18.56 16.45
N VAL A 245 -11.18 17.72 15.70
CA VAL A 245 -11.20 17.71 14.22
C VAL A 245 -12.54 17.19 13.74
N THR A 246 -13.12 17.83 12.70
CA THR A 246 -14.39 17.37 12.16
C THR A 246 -14.25 16.00 11.48
N ASP A 247 -15.27 15.14 11.60
CA ASP A 247 -15.26 13.82 10.98
C ASP A 247 -15.10 13.88 9.44
N SER A 248 -15.53 14.97 8.80
CA SER A 248 -15.33 15.20 7.36
C SER A 248 -13.85 15.33 6.95
N SER A 249 -12.98 15.60 7.92
CA SER A 249 -11.53 15.75 7.76
C SER A 249 -10.78 14.45 8.11
N ILE A 250 -11.51 13.37 8.39
CA ILE A 250 -10.99 12.05 8.68
C ILE A 250 -11.56 11.08 7.63
N VAL A 251 -10.70 10.63 6.71
CA VAL A 251 -11.12 9.84 5.55
C VAL A 251 -10.60 8.41 5.64
N ASN A 252 -11.35 7.47 5.05
CA ASN A 252 -11.03 6.05 5.01
C ASN A 252 -10.70 5.46 6.40
N ALA A 253 -11.45 5.87 7.42
CA ALA A 253 -11.19 5.54 8.83
C ALA A 253 -12.05 4.39 9.38
N THR A 254 -12.47 3.50 8.50
CA THR A 254 -13.12 2.23 8.86
C THR A 254 -12.21 1.11 8.36
N PRO A 255 -11.66 0.25 9.25
CA PRO A 255 -10.86 -0.89 8.83
C PRO A 255 -11.66 -1.82 7.91
N LEU A 256 -11.09 -2.16 6.75
CA LEU A 256 -11.69 -3.10 5.79
C LEU A 256 -10.70 -4.23 5.49
N GLU A 257 -11.21 -5.45 5.33
CA GLU A 257 -10.39 -6.66 5.13
C GLU A 257 -9.53 -6.62 3.85
N ASP A 258 -9.97 -5.86 2.84
CA ASP A 258 -9.28 -5.61 1.58
C ASP A 258 -8.78 -4.16 1.45
N PHE A 259 -8.83 -3.38 2.54
CA PHE A 259 -8.54 -1.94 2.56
C PHE A 259 -9.35 -1.11 1.53
N GLY A 260 -10.51 -1.60 1.11
CA GLY A 260 -11.33 -0.99 0.06
C GLY A 260 -10.77 -1.19 -1.35
N GLY A 261 -9.99 -2.26 -1.56
CA GLY A 261 -9.27 -2.53 -2.82
C GLY A 261 -8.06 -1.62 -3.06
N LEU A 262 -7.67 -0.82 -2.06
CA LEU A 262 -6.53 0.09 -2.12
C LEU A 262 -5.26 -0.59 -1.60
N HIS A 263 -4.11 -0.06 -2.02
CA HIS A 263 -2.83 -0.41 -1.43
C HIS A 263 -2.57 0.52 -0.24
N PRO A 264 -2.53 0.03 1.01
CA PRO A 264 -2.41 0.88 2.19
C PRO A 264 -0.95 1.31 2.42
N ASP A 265 -0.36 2.00 1.45
CA ASP A 265 1.02 2.52 1.51
C ASP A 265 1.01 4.04 1.36
N PRO A 266 1.40 4.80 2.40
CA PRO A 266 1.30 6.24 2.42
C PRO A 266 2.43 6.85 1.59
N ASN A 267 2.25 6.91 0.27
CA ASN A 267 3.16 7.58 -0.64
C ASN A 267 2.38 8.35 -1.71
N LEU A 268 3.06 9.20 -2.49
CA LEU A 268 2.42 10.07 -3.47
C LEU A 268 1.66 9.30 -4.57
N THR A 269 2.01 8.03 -4.83
CA THR A 269 1.35 7.18 -5.83
C THR A 269 0.03 6.62 -5.31
N TYR A 270 0.04 5.94 -4.15
CA TYR A 270 -1.14 5.24 -3.64
C TYR A 270 -2.07 6.14 -2.81
N ALA A 271 -1.54 7.19 -2.19
CA ALA A 271 -2.34 8.20 -1.50
C ALA A 271 -2.70 9.39 -2.42
N LYS A 272 -2.78 9.17 -3.74
CA LYS A 272 -3.09 10.20 -4.74
C LYS A 272 -4.38 10.97 -4.44
N ASP A 273 -5.40 10.31 -3.91
CA ASP A 273 -6.65 10.97 -3.53
C ASP A 273 -6.45 11.99 -2.39
N LEU A 274 -5.59 11.66 -1.41
CA LEU A 274 -5.20 12.62 -0.36
C LEU A 274 -4.41 13.78 -0.97
N VAL A 275 -3.43 13.50 -1.84
CA VAL A 275 -2.63 14.53 -2.51
C VAL A 275 -3.53 15.51 -3.26
N ASN A 276 -4.47 15.00 -4.07
CA ASN A 276 -5.43 15.81 -4.81
C ASN A 276 -6.37 16.60 -3.89
N ALA A 277 -6.83 16.01 -2.80
CA ALA A 277 -7.71 16.68 -1.85
C ALA A 277 -6.99 17.81 -1.10
N ILE A 278 -5.73 17.62 -0.70
CA ILE A 278 -4.91 18.69 -0.11
C ILE A 278 -4.60 19.79 -1.12
N LYS A 279 -4.23 19.41 -2.36
CA LYS A 279 -3.87 20.36 -3.43
C LYS A 279 -5.01 21.31 -3.80
N ASN A 280 -6.23 20.77 -3.88
CA ASN A 280 -7.41 21.51 -4.33
C ASN A 280 -8.33 21.98 -3.19
N GLY A 281 -8.04 21.55 -1.95
CA GLY A 281 -8.88 21.78 -0.79
C GLY A 281 -8.33 22.87 0.13
N PRO A 282 -9.13 23.28 1.13
CA PRO A 282 -8.75 24.32 2.07
C PRO A 282 -7.86 23.78 3.21
N TYR A 283 -6.95 22.85 2.95
CA TYR A 283 -6.17 22.17 3.97
C TYR A 283 -4.76 22.73 4.10
N ASP A 284 -4.31 22.91 5.35
CA ASP A 284 -2.96 23.38 5.67
C ASP A 284 -1.99 22.20 5.91
N PHE A 285 -2.53 21.03 6.23
CA PHE A 285 -1.78 19.82 6.56
C PHE A 285 -2.54 18.55 6.17
N GLY A 286 -1.82 17.55 5.65
CA GLY A 286 -2.34 16.23 5.34
C GLY A 286 -1.47 15.13 5.93
N ALA A 287 -2.11 14.05 6.37
CA ALA A 287 -1.39 12.83 6.76
C ALA A 287 -2.06 11.56 6.22
N ALA A 288 -1.26 10.57 5.86
CA ALA A 288 -1.71 9.21 5.56
C ALA A 288 -0.93 8.17 6.36
N PHE A 289 -1.57 7.04 6.68
CA PHE A 289 -0.98 5.93 7.42
C PHE A 289 -1.08 4.61 6.65
N ASP A 290 -0.13 3.70 6.86
CA ASP A 290 -0.17 2.38 6.26
C ASP A 290 -1.11 1.41 6.99
N GLY A 291 -1.17 0.16 6.50
CA GLY A 291 -2.09 -0.87 6.97
C GLY A 291 -2.07 -1.07 8.49
N ASP A 292 -0.88 -1.19 9.10
CA ASP A 292 -0.71 -1.40 10.55
C ASP A 292 -0.34 -0.14 11.35
N GLY A 293 -0.26 1.02 10.70
CA GLY A 293 -0.11 2.33 11.34
C GLY A 293 1.31 2.68 11.79
N ASP A 294 2.31 1.94 11.32
CA ASP A 294 3.72 2.19 11.66
C ASP A 294 4.38 3.19 10.68
N ARG A 295 3.74 3.51 9.55
CA ARG A 295 4.21 4.53 8.59
C ARG A 295 3.35 5.78 8.53
N ASN A 296 3.96 6.87 8.08
CA ASN A 296 3.29 8.15 7.86
C ASN A 296 3.81 8.88 6.61
N MET A 297 2.89 9.45 5.85
CA MET A 297 3.19 10.53 4.89
C MET A 297 2.70 11.85 5.45
N ILE A 298 3.48 12.92 5.28
CA ILE A 298 3.14 14.27 5.71
C ILE A 298 3.11 15.20 4.49
N LEU A 299 2.02 15.95 4.37
CA LEU A 299 1.82 16.95 3.33
C LEU A 299 1.54 18.31 3.97
N GLY A 300 2.15 19.35 3.45
CA GLY A 300 1.73 20.74 3.69
C GLY A 300 0.64 21.17 2.71
N LYS A 301 0.22 22.43 2.85
CA LYS A 301 -0.68 23.12 1.93
C LYS A 301 -0.25 22.97 0.47
N ASN A 302 -1.21 22.99 -0.46
CA ASN A 302 -0.98 22.80 -1.91
C ASN A 302 -0.28 21.48 -2.26
N ALA A 303 -0.38 20.47 -1.39
CA ALA A 303 0.30 19.19 -1.46
C ALA A 303 1.84 19.31 -1.46
N PHE A 304 2.36 20.28 -0.69
CA PHE A 304 3.80 20.37 -0.42
C PHE A 304 4.28 19.06 0.24
N PHE A 305 5.08 18.28 -0.48
CA PHE A 305 5.53 16.98 0.00
C PHE A 305 6.72 17.11 0.96
N VAL A 306 6.57 16.62 2.18
CA VAL A 306 7.67 16.49 3.14
C VAL A 306 8.30 15.12 2.93
N THR A 307 9.54 15.08 2.44
CA THR A 307 10.24 13.80 2.30
C THR A 307 10.42 13.14 3.69
N PRO A 308 10.36 11.80 3.82
CA PRO A 308 10.52 11.17 5.14
C PRO A 308 11.88 11.46 5.79
N SER A 309 12.93 11.61 4.98
CA SER A 309 14.27 12.01 5.43
C SER A 309 14.28 13.43 6.01
N ASP A 310 13.65 14.40 5.34
CA ASP A 310 13.49 15.76 5.86
C ASP A 310 12.56 15.78 7.08
N SER A 311 11.51 14.97 7.10
CA SER A 311 10.58 14.84 8.21
C SER A 311 11.32 14.49 9.51
N LEU A 312 12.20 13.48 9.45
CA LEU A 312 13.06 13.10 10.56
C LEU A 312 13.96 14.27 11.01
N ALA A 313 14.59 14.98 10.08
CA ALA A 313 15.51 16.07 10.38
C ALA A 313 14.79 17.28 11.02
N VAL A 314 13.61 17.65 10.50
CA VAL A 314 12.81 18.73 11.06
C VAL A 314 12.35 18.39 12.47
N LEU A 315 11.87 17.17 12.70
CA LEU A 315 11.50 16.73 14.05
C LEU A 315 12.71 16.76 14.98
N ALA A 316 13.88 16.26 14.56
CA ALA A 316 15.11 16.30 15.33
C ALA A 316 15.48 17.73 15.78
N ALA A 317 15.37 18.69 14.87
CA ALA A 317 15.67 20.11 15.13
C ALA A 317 14.65 20.79 16.08
N ASN A 318 13.48 20.17 16.30
CA ASN A 318 12.36 20.78 17.01
C ASN A 318 11.78 19.91 18.14
N LEU A 319 12.47 18.85 18.59
CA LEU A 319 11.97 17.94 19.64
C LEU A 319 11.63 18.64 20.96
N ASN A 320 12.27 19.76 21.25
CA ASN A 320 11.94 20.62 22.39
C ASN A 320 10.52 21.20 22.32
N SER A 321 9.79 21.05 21.21
CA SER A 321 8.36 21.41 21.12
C SER A 321 7.45 20.37 21.78
N ILE A 322 7.95 19.18 22.10
CA ILE A 322 7.18 18.04 22.60
C ILE A 322 7.51 17.82 24.09
N PRO A 323 6.51 17.82 25.00
CA PRO A 323 6.74 17.68 26.45
C PRO A 323 7.58 16.46 26.85
N TYR A 324 7.40 15.33 26.16
CA TYR A 324 8.17 14.12 26.41
C TYR A 324 9.69 14.38 26.39
N PHE A 325 10.23 14.98 25.32
CA PHE A 325 11.68 15.20 25.19
C PHE A 325 12.20 16.32 26.09
N LYS A 326 11.35 17.28 26.51
CA LYS A 326 11.71 18.22 27.58
C LYS A 326 11.96 17.48 28.90
N LYS A 327 11.18 16.43 29.18
CA LYS A 327 11.27 15.64 30.42
C LYS A 327 12.37 14.58 30.35
N THR A 328 12.52 13.89 29.23
CA THR A 328 13.43 12.74 29.09
C THR A 328 14.81 13.10 28.56
N GLY A 329 14.96 14.30 27.97
CA GLY A 329 16.17 14.70 27.26
C GLY A 329 16.30 14.03 25.90
N ILE A 330 17.27 14.51 25.11
CA ILE A 330 17.59 13.97 23.79
C ILE A 330 18.90 13.18 23.90
N LYS A 331 18.82 11.86 23.83
CA LYS A 331 19.95 10.93 24.03
C LYS A 331 20.78 10.73 22.77
N GLY A 332 20.11 10.74 21.62
CA GLY A 332 20.71 10.50 20.32
C GLY A 332 19.68 10.45 19.21
N TYR A 333 20.16 10.55 17.98
CA TYR A 333 19.40 10.37 16.74
C TYR A 333 19.87 9.12 16.01
N ALA A 334 19.00 8.50 15.22
CA ALA A 334 19.41 7.44 14.32
C ALA A 334 18.61 7.45 13.03
N ARG A 335 19.24 6.99 11.95
CA ARG A 335 18.56 6.72 10.68
C ARG A 335 19.05 5.41 10.09
N SER A 336 18.24 4.78 9.26
CA SER A 336 18.76 3.68 8.46
C SER A 336 19.73 4.22 7.40
N MET A 337 20.71 3.41 7.02
CA MET A 337 21.73 3.75 6.05
C MET A 337 21.20 4.36 4.73
N PRO A 338 20.15 3.81 4.08
CA PRO A 338 19.60 4.41 2.86
C PRO A 338 18.83 5.72 3.07
N THR A 339 18.52 6.09 4.30
CA THR A 339 17.79 7.33 4.59
C THR A 339 18.65 8.55 4.31
N GLY A 340 18.06 9.58 3.69
CA GLY A 340 18.74 10.84 3.36
C GLY A 340 19.43 11.46 4.58
N ALA A 341 20.59 12.07 4.38
CA ALA A 341 21.48 12.49 5.47
C ALA A 341 21.11 13.84 6.11
N ALA A 342 19.84 14.26 5.99
CA ALA A 342 19.35 15.53 6.52
C ALA A 342 19.48 15.60 8.06
N VAL A 343 19.13 14.50 8.75
CA VAL A 343 19.22 14.43 10.21
C VAL A 343 20.67 14.49 10.70
N ASP A 344 21.64 14.07 9.89
CA ASP A 344 23.07 14.15 10.18
C ASP A 344 23.52 15.61 10.32
N ARG A 345 22.95 16.50 9.49
CA ARG A 345 23.22 17.94 9.54
C ARG A 345 22.72 18.55 10.84
N VAL A 346 21.55 18.11 11.28
CA VAL A 346 20.98 18.53 12.57
C VAL A 346 21.84 18.02 13.72
N ALA A 347 22.18 16.74 13.72
CA ALA A 347 23.03 16.11 14.74
C ALA A 347 24.39 16.83 14.88
N ALA A 348 25.04 17.12 13.74
CA ALA A 348 26.32 17.82 13.72
C ALA A 348 26.21 19.24 14.31
N LYS A 349 25.13 19.97 14.00
CA LYS A 349 24.92 21.34 14.48
C LYS A 349 24.50 21.41 15.95
N THR A 350 23.74 20.42 16.44
CA THR A 350 23.28 20.38 17.85
C THR A 350 24.26 19.66 18.78
N GLY A 351 25.27 18.95 18.23
CA GLY A 351 26.20 18.13 19.01
C GLY A 351 25.58 16.84 19.54
N VAL A 352 24.39 16.46 19.08
CA VAL A 352 23.71 15.21 19.48
C VAL A 352 24.32 14.04 18.71
N LYS A 353 24.55 12.92 19.39
CA LYS A 353 25.12 11.71 18.77
C LYS A 353 24.17 11.14 17.71
N LEU A 354 24.72 10.74 16.56
CA LEU A 354 23.99 10.10 15.47
C LEU A 354 24.45 8.67 15.26
N TYR A 355 23.51 7.77 15.01
CA TYR A 355 23.75 6.40 14.58
C TYR A 355 23.21 6.16 13.17
N GLU A 356 24.06 5.70 12.28
CA GLU A 356 23.65 5.10 11.02
C GLU A 356 23.56 3.58 11.24
N VAL A 357 22.40 2.99 10.95
CA VAL A 357 22.14 1.54 11.17
C VAL A 357 21.62 0.87 9.89
N PRO A 358 21.63 -0.46 9.75
CA PRO A 358 21.00 -1.11 8.61
C PRO A 358 19.48 -0.91 8.60
N THR A 359 18.83 -1.14 7.47
CA THR A 359 17.36 -1.09 7.39
C THR A 359 16.73 -2.18 8.25
N GLY A 360 15.68 -1.81 9.00
CA GLY A 360 14.98 -2.70 9.92
C GLY A 360 14.98 -2.16 11.34
N TRP A 361 13.78 -2.03 11.92
CA TRP A 361 13.60 -1.31 13.18
C TRP A 361 14.28 -1.95 14.41
N LYS A 362 14.59 -3.25 14.34
CA LYS A 362 15.29 -4.01 15.38
C LYS A 362 16.62 -3.35 15.84
N TYR A 363 17.38 -2.73 14.92
CA TYR A 363 18.65 -2.07 15.27
C TYR A 363 18.44 -0.80 16.10
N PHE A 364 17.33 -0.07 15.86
CA PHE A 364 16.97 1.06 16.72
C PHE A 364 16.54 0.59 18.11
N GLY A 365 15.86 -0.57 18.19
CA GLY A 365 15.44 -1.18 19.47
C GLY A 365 16.59 -1.34 20.45
N ASN A 366 17.72 -1.91 20.01
CA ASN A 366 18.94 -2.08 20.81
C ASN A 366 19.45 -0.72 21.35
N LEU A 367 19.55 0.28 20.48
CA LEU A 367 20.01 1.63 20.88
C LEU A 367 19.02 2.30 21.85
N MET A 368 17.72 2.11 21.70
CA MET A 368 16.71 2.64 22.62
C MET A 368 16.77 1.97 23.99
N ASP A 369 16.96 0.65 24.02
CA ASP A 369 17.09 -0.13 25.27
C ASP A 369 18.36 0.23 26.04
N ALA A 370 19.46 0.52 25.34
CA ALA A 370 20.69 1.02 25.94
C ALA A 370 20.63 2.53 26.34
N GLY A 371 19.50 3.20 26.11
CA GLY A 371 19.37 4.63 26.41
C GLY A 371 20.25 5.53 25.55
N HIS A 372 20.57 5.09 24.32
CA HIS A 372 21.41 5.82 23.36
C HIS A 372 20.61 6.56 22.29
N LEU A 373 19.32 6.30 22.17
CA LEU A 373 18.48 6.80 21.09
C LEU A 373 17.17 7.37 21.62
N SER A 374 16.80 8.56 21.13
CA SER A 374 15.53 9.21 21.43
C SER A 374 14.64 9.37 20.20
N LEU A 375 15.21 9.63 19.02
CA LEU A 375 14.46 9.80 17.78
C LEU A 375 15.13 9.06 16.64
N CYS A 376 14.35 8.33 15.86
CA CYS A 376 14.84 7.68 14.65
C CYS A 376 13.81 7.63 13.53
N GLY A 377 14.30 7.36 12.33
CA GLY A 377 13.45 7.23 11.16
C GLY A 377 14.11 6.51 9.98
N GLU A 378 13.28 6.16 9.02
CA GLU A 378 13.62 5.48 7.79
C GLU A 378 12.97 6.23 6.61
N GLU A 379 13.68 6.33 5.48
CA GLU A 379 13.16 6.90 4.22
C GLU A 379 11.84 6.27 3.75
N SER A 380 11.57 5.04 4.17
CA SER A 380 10.36 4.30 3.88
C SER A 380 9.17 4.74 4.74
N PHE A 381 8.98 6.06 4.88
CA PHE A 381 7.86 6.68 5.61
C PHE A 381 7.79 6.29 7.10
N GLY A 382 8.92 5.94 7.71
CA GLY A 382 8.97 5.45 9.08
C GLY A 382 9.58 6.48 10.03
N THR A 383 8.88 6.82 11.12
CA THR A 383 9.40 7.71 12.16
C THR A 383 8.96 7.21 13.53
N GLY A 384 9.80 7.34 14.54
CA GLY A 384 9.48 6.92 15.90
C GLY A 384 10.50 7.39 16.93
N SER A 385 10.19 7.13 18.20
CA SER A 385 11.02 7.49 19.35
C SER A 385 11.04 6.37 20.40
N ASP A 386 11.81 6.53 21.47
CA ASP A 386 11.96 5.54 22.54
C ASP A 386 10.72 5.35 23.44
N HIS A 387 9.61 6.04 23.14
CA HIS A 387 8.31 5.84 23.78
C HIS A 387 7.76 4.41 23.59
N ILE A 388 8.07 3.77 22.46
CA ILE A 388 7.79 2.36 22.15
C ILE A 388 9.01 1.73 21.45
N ARG A 389 8.86 0.56 20.84
CA ARG A 389 9.93 -0.13 20.09
C ARG A 389 9.51 -0.49 18.66
N GLU A 390 8.58 0.27 18.09
CA GLU A 390 8.17 0.23 16.70
C GLU A 390 8.19 1.65 16.11
N LYS A 391 8.08 1.76 14.79
CA LYS A 391 7.70 3.04 14.16
C LYS A 391 6.28 3.41 14.59
N ASP A 392 5.93 4.68 14.50
CA ASP A 392 4.58 5.14 14.84
C ASP A 392 4.15 6.32 13.97
N GLY A 393 3.21 6.04 13.05
CA GLY A 393 2.73 7.03 12.11
C GLY A 393 1.88 8.12 12.78
N ILE A 394 1.00 7.75 13.71
CA ILE A 394 0.13 8.71 14.41
C ILE A 394 0.98 9.59 15.34
N TRP A 395 1.96 9.00 16.04
CA TRP A 395 2.94 9.75 16.81
C TRP A 395 3.66 10.79 15.95
N ALA A 396 4.10 10.43 14.74
CA ALA A 396 4.78 11.35 13.84
C ALA A 396 3.85 12.51 13.41
N CYS A 397 2.57 12.22 13.15
CA CYS A 397 1.56 13.24 12.88
C CYS A 397 1.37 14.21 14.06
N LEU A 398 1.25 13.69 15.29
CA LEU A 398 1.12 14.51 16.51
C LEU A 398 2.40 15.32 16.79
N ALA A 399 3.58 14.76 16.51
CA ALA A 399 4.87 15.43 16.62
C ALA A 399 4.95 16.62 15.66
N TRP A 400 4.53 16.44 14.40
CA TRP A 400 4.43 17.52 13.43
C TRP A 400 3.47 18.63 13.85
N LEU A 401 2.27 18.27 14.33
CA LEU A 401 1.31 19.26 14.84
C LEU A 401 1.84 20.01 16.05
N SER A 402 2.62 19.35 16.93
CA SER A 402 3.29 20.01 18.06
C SER A 402 4.32 21.03 17.59
N VAL A 403 5.12 20.70 16.56
CA VAL A 403 6.08 21.62 15.96
C VAL A 403 5.37 22.81 15.30
N VAL A 404 4.30 22.58 14.55
CA VAL A 404 3.48 23.63 13.92
C VAL A 404 2.82 24.53 14.98
N ALA A 405 2.30 23.95 16.06
CA ALA A 405 1.71 24.70 17.17
C ALA A 405 2.75 25.60 17.84
N ASN A 406 3.95 25.07 18.11
CA ASN A 406 5.04 25.79 18.76
C ASN A 406 5.64 26.90 17.89
N LEU A 407 5.82 26.66 16.58
CA LEU A 407 6.46 27.61 15.67
C LEU A 407 5.50 28.63 15.05
N GLY A 408 4.20 28.32 14.98
CA GLY A 408 3.21 29.20 14.34
C GLY A 408 3.39 29.37 12.83
N LYS A 409 4.13 28.46 12.17
CA LYS A 409 4.48 28.52 10.74
C LYS A 409 3.76 27.44 9.93
N SER A 410 3.66 27.63 8.61
CA SER A 410 3.21 26.58 7.70
C SER A 410 4.25 25.45 7.61
N VAL A 411 3.83 24.26 7.16
CA VAL A 411 4.74 23.13 6.95
C VAL A 411 5.85 23.49 5.96
N GLU A 412 5.50 24.17 4.86
CA GLU A 412 6.46 24.62 3.85
C GLU A 412 7.46 25.63 4.44
N ASP A 413 6.99 26.65 5.17
CA ASP A 413 7.89 27.64 5.79
C ASP A 413 8.85 26.99 6.79
N ILE A 414 8.39 25.97 7.54
CA ILE A 414 9.26 25.21 8.44
C ILE A 414 10.39 24.52 7.66
N LEU A 415 10.07 23.90 6.51
CA LEU A 415 11.07 23.25 5.67
C LEU A 415 12.02 24.24 5.01
N LEU A 416 11.50 25.34 4.45
CA LEU A 416 12.34 26.37 3.83
C LEU A 416 13.33 26.96 4.84
N ASN A 417 12.88 27.25 6.06
CA ASN A 417 13.78 27.71 7.14
C ASN A 417 14.77 26.62 7.57
N HIS A 418 14.35 25.36 7.58
CA HIS A 418 15.23 24.23 7.86
C HIS A 418 16.35 24.14 6.82
N TRP A 419 16.01 24.16 5.53
CA TRP A 419 16.99 24.09 4.45
C TRP A 419 17.96 25.28 4.44
N GLN A 420 17.49 26.50 4.74
CA GLN A 420 18.39 27.64 4.92
C GLN A 420 19.39 27.46 6.07
N THR A 421 19.00 26.70 7.10
CA THR A 421 19.81 26.53 8.32
C THR A 421 20.82 25.39 8.22
N TYR A 422 20.49 24.33 7.49
CA TYR A 422 21.23 23.07 7.46
C TYR A 422 21.73 22.67 6.05
N GLY A 423 21.33 23.40 5.01
CA GLY A 423 21.35 22.93 3.62
C GLY A 423 20.19 21.97 3.34
N ARG A 424 20.06 21.55 2.09
CA ARG A 424 19.03 20.61 1.63
C ARG A 424 19.66 19.33 1.12
N ASN A 425 19.21 18.21 1.69
CA ASN A 425 19.46 16.87 1.16
C ASN A 425 18.34 16.52 0.18
N PHE A 426 18.53 16.83 -1.11
CA PHE A 426 17.62 16.39 -2.15
C PHE A 426 17.66 14.87 -2.20
N PHE A 427 16.50 14.22 -2.10
CA PHE A 427 16.44 12.78 -1.93
C PHE A 427 15.40 12.14 -2.86
N THR A 428 15.76 11.02 -3.48
CA THR A 428 14.80 10.16 -4.19
C THR A 428 15.17 8.68 -4.01
N ARG A 429 14.14 7.83 -4.11
CA ARG A 429 14.27 6.37 -4.18
C ARG A 429 13.59 5.88 -5.44
N TYR A 430 14.31 5.06 -6.21
CA TYR A 430 13.81 4.34 -7.37
C TYR A 430 13.70 2.86 -7.01
N ASP A 431 12.50 2.30 -7.14
CA ASP A 431 12.23 0.88 -6.91
C ASP A 431 12.00 0.18 -8.24
N TYR A 432 12.81 -0.84 -8.52
CA TYR A 432 12.64 -1.74 -9.66
C TYR A 432 12.18 -3.09 -9.12
N GLU A 433 10.87 -3.31 -9.14
CA GLU A 433 10.24 -4.50 -8.56
C GLU A 433 10.09 -5.62 -9.57
N ASN A 434 9.98 -6.86 -9.09
CA ASN A 434 9.81 -8.07 -9.91
C ASN A 434 10.93 -8.22 -10.96
N CYS A 435 12.15 -7.84 -10.60
CA CYS A 435 13.33 -8.14 -11.40
C CYS A 435 13.70 -9.61 -11.28
N ASP A 436 14.31 -10.15 -12.34
CA ASP A 436 14.93 -11.47 -12.28
C ASP A 436 16.01 -11.48 -11.19
N SER A 437 15.99 -12.50 -10.34
CA SER A 437 16.85 -12.56 -9.17
C SER A 437 18.31 -12.79 -9.54
N GLU A 438 18.60 -13.58 -10.57
CA GLU A 438 19.97 -13.85 -10.99
C GLU A 438 20.59 -12.59 -11.63
N ALA A 439 19.86 -11.94 -12.52
CA ALA A 439 20.24 -10.69 -13.15
C ALA A 439 20.49 -9.58 -12.12
N ALA A 440 19.57 -9.40 -11.16
CA ALA A 440 19.73 -8.41 -10.10
C ALA A 440 20.96 -8.69 -9.22
N ASN A 441 21.22 -9.96 -8.90
CA ASN A 441 22.45 -10.33 -8.19
C ASN A 441 23.69 -10.02 -9.02
N LYS A 442 23.73 -10.35 -10.31
CA LYS A 442 24.87 -10.03 -11.20
C LYS A 442 25.14 -8.52 -11.25
N MET A 443 24.09 -7.70 -11.33
CA MET A 443 24.19 -6.24 -11.28
C MET A 443 24.83 -5.76 -9.96
N MET A 444 24.37 -6.28 -8.81
CA MET A 444 24.96 -5.93 -7.52
C MET A 444 26.43 -6.33 -7.40
N HIS A 445 26.82 -7.52 -7.90
CA HIS A 445 28.22 -7.94 -7.94
C HIS A 445 29.07 -7.06 -8.87
N HIS A 446 28.51 -6.62 -9.99
CA HIS A 446 29.18 -5.67 -10.88
C HIS A 446 29.45 -4.33 -10.18
N ILE A 447 28.44 -3.74 -9.53
CA ILE A 447 28.61 -2.50 -8.77
C ILE A 447 29.67 -2.69 -7.69
N GLU A 448 29.58 -3.78 -6.92
CA GLU A 448 30.52 -4.07 -5.83
C GLU A 448 31.97 -4.16 -6.34
N SER A 449 32.20 -4.81 -7.50
CA SER A 449 33.54 -4.90 -8.08
C SER A 449 34.06 -3.57 -8.62
N GLU A 450 33.18 -2.71 -9.16
CA GLU A 450 33.55 -1.36 -9.61
C GLU A 450 33.95 -0.45 -8.44
N ILE A 451 33.13 -0.41 -7.38
CA ILE A 451 33.36 0.51 -6.25
C ILE A 451 34.54 0.09 -5.36
N GLN A 452 34.99 -1.17 -5.46
CA GLN A 452 36.13 -1.71 -4.71
C GLN A 452 37.48 -1.50 -5.43
N LYS A 453 37.50 -0.98 -6.67
CA LYS A 453 38.75 -0.67 -7.38
C LYS A 453 39.56 0.37 -6.60
N PRO A 454 40.89 0.21 -6.42
CA PRO A 454 41.72 1.18 -5.70
C PRO A 454 41.62 2.61 -6.23
N GLU A 455 41.49 2.76 -7.54
CA GLU A 455 41.34 4.04 -8.24
C GLU A 455 39.94 4.66 -8.13
N PHE A 456 38.94 3.93 -7.60
CA PHE A 456 37.58 4.44 -7.45
C PHE A 456 37.52 5.55 -6.39
N MET A 457 38.21 5.36 -5.26
CA MET A 457 38.34 6.41 -4.24
C MET A 457 39.14 7.59 -4.78
N GLY A 458 38.59 8.81 -4.66
CA GLY A 458 39.19 10.02 -5.21
C GLY A 458 38.90 10.25 -6.70
N SER A 459 38.25 9.30 -7.40
CA SER A 459 37.81 9.50 -8.78
C SER A 459 36.75 10.61 -8.87
N LYS A 460 36.65 11.21 -10.07
CA LYS A 460 35.68 12.25 -10.39
C LYS A 460 34.62 11.68 -11.31
N LEU A 461 33.36 11.75 -10.89
CA LEU A 461 32.21 11.35 -11.68
C LEU A 461 31.43 12.59 -12.09
N THR A 462 31.31 12.82 -13.39
CA THR A 462 30.75 14.05 -13.95
C THR A 462 29.54 13.72 -14.80
N SER A 463 28.44 14.43 -14.57
CA SER A 463 27.26 14.40 -15.43
C SER A 463 26.71 15.82 -15.59
N GLY A 464 26.49 16.25 -16.84
CA GLY A 464 26.19 17.64 -17.15
C GLY A 464 27.28 18.58 -16.64
N SER A 465 26.90 19.58 -15.84
CA SER A 465 27.82 20.56 -15.24
C SER A 465 28.30 20.20 -13.83
N LYS A 466 27.80 19.11 -13.23
CA LYS A 466 28.16 18.70 -11.86
C LYS A 466 29.22 17.62 -11.87
N THR A 467 30.21 17.77 -10.99
CA THR A 467 31.28 16.80 -10.75
C THR A 467 31.28 16.39 -9.28
N TYR A 468 31.19 15.09 -9.03
CA TYR A 468 31.22 14.52 -7.70
C TYR A 468 32.55 13.78 -7.48
N VAL A 469 33.24 14.09 -6.38
CA VAL A 469 34.50 13.44 -6.01
C VAL A 469 34.21 12.32 -5.03
N VAL A 470 34.54 11.08 -5.40
CA VAL A 470 34.28 9.90 -4.56
C VAL A 470 35.13 9.96 -3.30
N LYS A 471 34.47 9.90 -2.14
CA LYS A 471 35.08 9.79 -0.82
C LYS A 471 35.24 8.34 -0.39
N LEU A 472 34.23 7.50 -0.63
CA LEU A 472 34.21 6.10 -0.23
C LEU A 472 33.29 5.29 -1.14
N GLY A 473 33.74 4.11 -1.57
CA GLY A 473 32.91 3.05 -2.11
C GLY A 473 32.99 1.83 -1.19
N ASP A 474 31.87 1.36 -0.64
CA ASP A 474 31.86 0.20 0.26
C ASP A 474 30.58 -0.63 0.18
N ASN A 475 30.64 -1.84 0.73
CA ASN A 475 29.46 -2.64 1.04
C ASN A 475 29.19 -2.54 2.54
N TYR A 476 28.14 -1.78 2.89
CA TYR A 476 27.88 -1.37 4.25
C TYR A 476 27.79 -2.56 5.20
N SER A 477 28.54 -2.45 6.29
CA SER A 477 28.51 -3.40 7.39
C SER A 477 28.34 -2.64 8.69
N TYR A 478 27.63 -3.25 9.63
CA TYR A 478 27.31 -2.67 10.92
C TYR A 478 27.68 -3.64 12.03
N VAL A 479 28.38 -3.12 13.03
CA VAL A 479 28.60 -3.82 14.31
C VAL A 479 27.72 -3.11 15.32
N ASP A 480 26.75 -3.83 15.86
CA ASP A 480 25.85 -3.26 16.86
C ASP A 480 26.67 -2.90 18.11
N PRO A 481 26.63 -1.62 18.56
CA PRO A 481 27.46 -1.18 19.67
C PRO A 481 26.98 -1.71 21.03
N ILE A 482 25.82 -2.37 21.08
CA ILE A 482 25.21 -2.87 22.32
C ILE A 482 25.49 -4.35 22.49
N ASP A 483 25.15 -5.17 21.49
CA ASP A 483 25.26 -6.63 21.57
C ASP A 483 26.45 -7.21 20.77
N GLY A 484 27.17 -6.39 20.01
CA GLY A 484 28.33 -6.80 19.21
C GLY A 484 27.98 -7.64 17.97
N SER A 485 26.68 -7.85 17.68
CA SER A 485 26.24 -8.56 16.50
C SER A 485 26.67 -7.84 15.22
N GLN A 486 26.95 -8.62 14.17
CA GLN A 486 27.46 -8.09 12.91
C GLN A 486 26.46 -8.33 11.79
N ALA A 487 26.10 -7.26 11.09
CA ALA A 487 25.31 -7.30 9.88
C ALA A 487 26.17 -6.82 8.71
N SER A 488 26.65 -7.77 7.90
CA SER A 488 27.42 -7.48 6.68
C SER A 488 26.53 -7.39 5.45
N LYS A 489 27.03 -6.81 4.37
CA LYS A 489 26.37 -6.76 3.05
C LYS A 489 24.99 -6.09 3.06
N GLN A 490 24.87 -4.99 3.79
CA GLN A 490 23.58 -4.32 4.04
C GLN A 490 23.19 -3.30 2.94
N GLY A 491 24.10 -3.07 1.98
CA GLY A 491 23.87 -2.24 0.80
C GLY A 491 25.17 -1.61 0.31
N LEU A 492 25.28 -1.45 -1.01
CA LEU A 492 26.44 -0.81 -1.64
C LEU A 492 26.30 0.70 -1.56
N ARG A 493 27.35 1.41 -1.16
CA ARG A 493 27.32 2.87 -1.01
C ARG A 493 28.47 3.51 -1.78
N ILE A 494 28.16 4.64 -2.39
CA ILE A 494 29.11 5.57 -2.97
C ILE A 494 28.88 6.90 -2.25
N LEU A 495 29.84 7.32 -1.44
CA LEU A 495 29.81 8.56 -0.68
C LEU A 495 30.70 9.58 -1.37
N PHE A 496 30.25 10.82 -1.50
CA PHE A 496 30.99 11.90 -2.14
C PHE A 496 31.49 12.93 -1.12
N GLN A 497 32.52 13.70 -1.49
CA GLN A 497 33.15 14.68 -0.59
C GLN A 497 32.24 15.86 -0.21
N ASP A 498 31.32 16.24 -1.10
CA ASP A 498 30.28 17.25 -0.87
C ASP A 498 29.17 16.76 0.09
N GLY A 499 29.19 15.48 0.46
CA GLY A 499 28.16 14.85 1.29
C GLY A 499 26.99 14.27 0.50
N SER A 500 27.03 14.31 -0.84
CA SER A 500 26.12 13.56 -1.70
C SER A 500 26.39 12.05 -1.61
N ARG A 501 25.40 11.21 -1.95
CA ARG A 501 25.47 9.75 -1.82
C ARG A 501 24.61 9.03 -2.87
N ILE A 502 25.10 7.88 -3.32
CA ILE A 502 24.32 6.88 -4.07
C ILE A 502 24.34 5.58 -3.27
N ILE A 503 23.20 4.90 -3.15
CA ILE A 503 23.09 3.65 -2.41
C ILE A 503 22.28 2.65 -3.24
N TYR A 504 22.75 1.40 -3.31
CA TYR A 504 22.04 0.29 -3.94
C TYR A 504 21.71 -0.78 -2.92
N ARG A 505 20.46 -1.25 -2.92
CA ARG A 505 20.03 -2.37 -2.09
C ARG A 505 19.22 -3.36 -2.91
N LEU A 506 19.42 -4.63 -2.62
CA LEU A 506 18.60 -5.71 -3.12
C LEU A 506 17.66 -6.14 -2.00
N SER A 507 16.35 -5.92 -2.16
CA SER A 507 15.33 -6.32 -1.19
C SER A 507 14.79 -7.71 -1.49
N GLY A 508 14.68 -8.53 -0.45
CA GLY A 508 14.01 -9.84 -0.47
C GLY A 508 12.60 -9.83 0.10
N THR A 509 11.97 -8.66 0.27
CA THR A 509 10.64 -8.53 0.88
C THR A 509 9.47 -8.78 -0.09
N GLY A 510 9.75 -9.01 -1.38
CA GLY A 510 8.73 -9.31 -2.38
C GLY A 510 8.18 -10.73 -2.25
N SER A 511 6.89 -10.91 -2.53
CA SER A 511 6.26 -12.23 -2.69
C SER A 511 6.67 -12.91 -4.01
N SER A 512 7.20 -12.13 -4.98
CA SER A 512 7.70 -12.58 -6.28
C SER A 512 8.95 -11.80 -6.73
N GLY A 513 9.98 -12.49 -7.20
CA GLY A 513 11.19 -11.87 -7.78
C GLY A 513 12.06 -11.09 -6.79
N ALA A 514 13.04 -10.34 -7.32
CA ALA A 514 13.87 -9.43 -6.55
C ALA A 514 13.45 -7.97 -6.76
N THR A 515 13.64 -7.14 -5.74
CA THR A 515 13.45 -5.67 -5.86
C THR A 515 14.78 -4.97 -5.70
N ILE A 516 15.21 -4.25 -6.73
CA ILE A 516 16.39 -3.37 -6.67
C ILE A 516 15.92 -1.99 -6.23
N ARG A 517 16.57 -1.43 -5.20
CA ARG A 517 16.33 -0.07 -4.72
C ARG A 517 17.57 0.77 -4.92
N VAL A 518 17.40 1.88 -5.64
CA VAL A 518 18.44 2.89 -5.86
C VAL A 518 18.05 4.14 -5.10
N TYR A 519 18.91 4.59 -4.19
CA TYR A 519 18.72 5.80 -3.42
C TYR A 519 19.74 6.84 -3.87
N VAL A 520 19.28 8.06 -4.08
CA VAL A 520 20.12 9.18 -4.49
C VAL A 520 19.85 10.34 -3.54
N ASP A 521 20.93 10.83 -2.92
CA ASP A 521 20.92 11.90 -1.93
C ASP A 521 21.94 12.96 -2.36
N SER A 522 21.50 14.09 -2.91
CA SER A 522 22.37 15.19 -3.34
C SER A 522 22.30 16.32 -2.31
N TYR A 523 23.42 16.65 -1.68
CA TYR A 523 23.47 17.73 -0.70
C TYR A 523 23.79 19.07 -1.37
N GLU A 524 23.00 20.09 -1.08
CA GLU A 524 23.29 21.47 -1.49
C GLU A 524 23.15 22.43 -0.30
N ASP A 525 24.06 23.38 -0.20
CA ASP A 525 24.02 24.46 0.80
C ASP A 525 23.97 25.87 0.18
N ASP A 526 24.10 25.98 -1.16
CA ASP A 526 23.89 27.23 -1.89
C ASP A 526 22.42 27.67 -1.81
N PRO A 527 22.10 28.82 -1.20
CA PRO A 527 20.73 29.34 -1.12
C PRO A 527 20.00 29.43 -2.46
N ALA A 528 20.71 29.66 -3.57
CA ALA A 528 20.11 29.73 -4.91
C ALA A 528 19.65 28.36 -5.44
N SER A 529 20.13 27.26 -4.85
CA SER A 529 19.76 25.89 -5.23
C SER A 529 18.62 25.31 -4.38
N LEU A 530 18.46 25.75 -3.14
CA LEU A 530 17.62 25.07 -2.14
C LEU A 530 16.15 24.94 -2.55
N ASN A 531 15.64 25.88 -3.36
CA ASN A 531 14.24 25.92 -3.78
C ASN A 531 14.01 25.36 -5.19
N LYS A 532 15.04 24.84 -5.85
CA LYS A 532 14.90 24.21 -7.18
C LYS A 532 14.08 22.93 -7.09
N ASP A 533 13.54 22.51 -8.23
CA ASP A 533 12.88 21.21 -8.30
C ASP A 533 13.89 20.09 -8.01
N ALA A 534 13.46 19.12 -7.20
CA ALA A 534 14.32 18.05 -6.76
C ALA A 534 14.82 17.18 -7.92
N GLN A 535 14.01 16.93 -8.95
CA GLN A 535 14.41 16.12 -10.10
C GLN A 535 15.51 16.81 -10.91
N GLU A 536 15.44 18.13 -11.06
CA GLU A 536 16.48 18.91 -11.74
C GLU A 536 17.83 18.80 -11.01
N VAL A 537 17.83 18.93 -9.68
CA VAL A 537 19.05 18.86 -8.87
C VAL A 537 19.60 17.44 -8.79
N LEU A 538 18.73 16.43 -8.71
CA LEU A 538 19.10 15.02 -8.60
C LEU A 538 19.56 14.40 -9.92
N LYS A 539 19.12 14.94 -11.07
CA LYS A 539 19.34 14.34 -12.40
C LYS A 539 20.80 13.94 -12.66
N PRO A 540 21.83 14.79 -12.42
CA PRO A 540 23.22 14.40 -12.63
C PRO A 540 23.63 13.15 -11.82
N LEU A 541 23.25 13.10 -10.55
CA LEU A 541 23.62 12.00 -9.66
C LEU A 541 22.82 10.72 -9.96
N VAL A 542 21.56 10.85 -10.38
CA VAL A 542 20.76 9.72 -10.90
C VAL A 542 21.38 9.15 -12.17
N THR A 543 21.83 9.99 -13.10
CA THR A 543 22.53 9.52 -14.32
C THR A 543 23.78 8.74 -13.97
N ILE A 544 24.63 9.28 -13.09
CA ILE A 544 25.83 8.58 -12.60
C ILE A 544 25.44 7.24 -11.95
N ALA A 545 24.37 7.21 -11.14
CA ALA A 545 23.91 5.97 -10.51
C ALA A 545 23.48 4.91 -11.53
N LEU A 546 22.81 5.29 -12.61
CA LEU A 546 22.38 4.36 -13.65
C LEU A 546 23.56 3.87 -14.50
N GLU A 547 24.52 4.75 -14.81
CA GLU A 547 25.74 4.41 -15.56
C GLU A 547 26.63 3.41 -14.80
N ILE A 548 26.90 3.64 -13.51
CA ILE A 548 27.72 2.73 -12.69
C ILE A 548 27.04 1.37 -12.53
N SER A 549 25.72 1.37 -12.34
CA SER A 549 24.98 0.13 -12.09
C SER A 549 24.75 -0.71 -13.32
N LYS A 550 24.77 -0.09 -14.51
CA LYS A 550 24.32 -0.71 -15.75
C LYS A 550 22.94 -1.36 -15.60
N LEU A 551 22.07 -0.74 -14.81
CA LEU A 551 20.82 -1.34 -14.36
C LEU A 551 19.95 -1.79 -15.54
N HIS A 552 19.83 -0.94 -16.56
CA HIS A 552 19.09 -1.28 -17.78
C HIS A 552 19.69 -2.51 -18.49
N GLU A 553 21.02 -2.56 -18.66
CA GLU A 553 21.71 -3.67 -19.33
C GLU A 553 21.49 -5.01 -18.62
N PHE A 554 21.50 -5.01 -17.28
CA PHE A 554 21.29 -6.25 -16.51
C PHE A 554 19.82 -6.65 -16.42
N THR A 555 18.90 -5.70 -16.27
CA THR A 555 17.51 -5.99 -15.89
C THR A 555 16.51 -5.83 -17.03
N GLY A 556 16.91 -5.20 -18.14
CA GLY A 556 16.02 -4.79 -19.23
C GLY A 556 15.01 -3.70 -18.85
N ARG A 557 15.17 -3.03 -17.69
CA ARG A 557 14.24 -2.00 -17.22
C ARG A 557 14.68 -0.62 -17.70
N ASP A 558 13.80 0.06 -18.42
CA ASP A 558 14.00 1.46 -18.87
C ASP A 558 13.64 2.49 -17.80
N ALA A 559 12.75 2.12 -16.86
CA ALA A 559 12.22 3.00 -15.84
C ALA A 559 11.98 2.25 -14.53
N PRO A 560 12.03 2.94 -13.38
CA PRO A 560 11.63 2.35 -12.10
C PRO A 560 10.13 2.01 -12.12
N THR A 561 9.75 0.94 -11.40
CA THR A 561 8.33 0.58 -11.16
C THR A 561 7.65 1.69 -10.35
N TYR A 562 8.35 2.22 -9.34
CA TYR A 562 7.91 3.34 -8.52
C TYR A 562 9.06 4.33 -8.30
N PHE A 563 8.74 5.62 -8.26
CA PHE A 563 9.65 6.66 -7.76
C PHE A 563 8.89 7.66 -6.89
N LEU A 564 9.54 8.15 -5.84
CA LEU A 564 8.93 8.90 -4.73
C LEU A 564 8.35 10.29 -5.05
N LYS A 565 8.19 10.70 -6.33
CA LYS A 565 7.53 11.96 -6.70
C LYS A 565 7.06 11.95 -8.16
N GLU A 566 5.81 11.54 -8.36
CA GLU A 566 4.92 11.78 -9.53
C GLU A 566 5.49 11.75 -10.98
N ILE A 567 4.84 10.87 -11.76
CA ILE A 567 4.48 10.98 -13.19
C ILE A 567 5.57 10.64 -14.23
N GLN A 568 5.30 9.51 -14.88
CA GLN A 568 5.98 8.89 -16.01
C GLN A 568 5.77 9.63 -17.36
N GLU A 569 5.25 10.86 -17.38
CA GLU A 569 4.89 11.58 -18.62
C GLU A 569 5.99 12.51 -19.18
N GLU A 570 7.06 12.80 -18.43
CA GLU A 570 8.17 13.65 -18.91
C GLU A 570 9.41 12.87 -19.37
N PHE A 571 9.58 11.61 -18.98
CA PHE A 571 10.77 10.82 -19.36
C PHE A 571 10.65 10.15 -20.74
N CYS A 572 9.42 9.83 -21.19
CA CYS A 572 9.19 9.32 -22.56
C CYS A 572 9.44 10.37 -23.64
N LYS A 573 9.52 11.67 -23.31
CA LYS A 573 9.88 12.73 -24.26
C LYS A 573 11.38 12.79 -24.56
N TYR A 574 12.23 12.23 -23.70
CA TYR A 574 13.68 12.39 -23.81
C TYR A 574 14.40 11.29 -24.60
N ILE A 575 13.75 10.17 -24.92
CA ILE A 575 14.33 9.09 -25.75
C ILE A 575 13.99 9.23 -27.25
N VAL A 576 13.24 10.26 -27.65
CA VAL A 576 12.97 10.55 -29.08
C VAL A 576 13.83 11.68 -29.64
N LYS A 577 14.56 12.44 -28.81
CA LYS A 577 15.54 13.45 -29.28
C LYS A 577 16.93 12.84 -29.48
N GLY A 578 17.02 12.02 -30.50
CA GLY A 578 18.28 11.45 -30.99
C GLY A 578 18.25 11.31 -32.50
N LYS A 579 17.97 12.41 -33.21
CA LYS A 579 18.31 12.69 -34.62
C LYS A 579 17.71 14.04 -35.02
N GLU A 580 18.46 15.11 -34.78
CA GLU A 580 18.35 16.29 -35.63
C GLU A 580 19.10 15.97 -36.91
N ASP A 581 18.37 15.71 -38.00
CA ASP A 581 18.87 15.91 -39.37
C ASP A 581 17.67 16.26 -40.28
N THR A 582 17.66 17.54 -40.67
CA THR A 582 17.06 18.16 -41.86
C THR A 582 15.94 17.44 -42.62
N TRP A 583 14.71 17.97 -42.59
CA TRP A 583 13.74 17.78 -43.68
C TRP A 583 13.03 19.10 -44.00
N GLY A 584 13.32 19.63 -45.20
CA GLY A 584 12.58 20.73 -45.82
C GLY A 584 11.22 20.29 -46.38
N PRO A 585 10.39 21.24 -46.84
CA PRO A 585 8.99 21.01 -47.16
C PRO A 585 8.86 20.48 -48.59
N GLU A 586 9.13 19.19 -48.81
CA GLU A 586 8.68 18.42 -49.99
C GLU A 586 9.27 17.01 -49.94
N SER A 587 8.53 16.04 -49.40
CA SER A 587 8.60 14.63 -49.82
C SER A 587 7.51 13.80 -49.15
N THR A 588 6.55 13.39 -49.96
CA THR A 588 5.56 12.36 -49.68
C THR A 588 6.19 10.98 -49.90
N GLN A 589 6.61 10.30 -48.84
CA GLN A 589 6.93 8.85 -48.85
C GLN A 589 6.50 8.24 -47.50
N PRO A 590 5.76 7.10 -47.48
CA PRO A 590 5.36 6.44 -46.24
C PRO A 590 6.52 5.67 -45.60
N ILE A 591 6.65 5.77 -44.28
CA ILE A 591 7.61 5.01 -43.46
C ILE A 591 7.25 3.51 -43.52
N GLN A 592 8.15 2.67 -44.04
CA GLN A 592 8.04 1.21 -43.93
C GLN A 592 8.64 0.74 -42.59
N PHE A 593 7.84 0.06 -41.77
CA PHE A 593 8.32 -0.68 -40.61
C PHE A 593 8.74 -2.09 -41.04
N HIS A 594 9.96 -2.49 -40.68
CA HIS A 594 10.40 -3.87 -40.83
C HIS A 594 9.57 -4.78 -39.90
N LYS A 595 9.00 -5.84 -40.48
CA LYS A 595 8.31 -6.92 -39.76
C LYS A 595 9.28 -7.57 -38.77
N HIS A 596 8.98 -7.46 -37.48
CA HIS A 596 9.44 -8.45 -36.51
C HIS A 596 8.58 -9.71 -36.69
N GLU A 597 9.22 -10.82 -37.04
CA GLU A 597 8.62 -12.15 -37.09
C GLU A 597 8.27 -12.60 -35.66
N ASN A 598 7.04 -12.29 -35.23
CA ASN A 598 6.20 -12.97 -34.22
C ASN A 598 5.21 -11.97 -33.61
N VAL A 599 4.38 -11.36 -34.45
CA VAL A 599 3.23 -10.55 -34.00
C VAL A 599 1.98 -11.10 -34.67
N ASP A 600 1.00 -11.48 -33.86
CA ASP A 600 -0.30 -12.01 -34.27
C ASP A 600 -0.97 -11.16 -35.37
N GLU A 601 -1.55 -11.79 -36.39
CA GLU A 601 -2.25 -11.11 -37.51
C GLU A 601 -3.36 -10.14 -37.04
N LYS A 602 -3.95 -10.37 -35.86
CA LYS A 602 -4.93 -9.48 -35.23
C LYS A 602 -4.34 -8.14 -34.78
N TYR A 603 -3.07 -8.13 -34.34
CA TYR A 603 -2.39 -6.90 -33.94
C TYR A 603 -2.03 -6.04 -35.16
N SER A 604 -1.66 -6.66 -36.28
CA SER A 604 -1.37 -5.96 -37.54
C SER A 604 -2.60 -5.28 -38.14
N SER A 605 -3.79 -5.90 -38.04
CA SER A 605 -5.02 -5.29 -38.57
C SER A 605 -5.53 -4.15 -37.67
N PHE A 606 -5.36 -4.28 -36.35
CA PHE A 606 -5.66 -3.23 -35.37
C PHE A 606 -4.77 -2.00 -35.59
N CYS A 607 -3.45 -2.19 -35.73
CA CYS A 607 -2.53 -1.09 -36.02
C CYS A 607 -2.80 -0.40 -37.37
N SER A 608 -3.17 -1.15 -38.41
CA SER A 608 -3.49 -0.58 -39.73
C SER A 608 -4.76 0.27 -39.71
N SER A 609 -5.76 -0.14 -38.92
CA SER A 609 -7.03 0.57 -38.75
C SER A 609 -6.85 1.83 -37.89
N CYS A 610 -6.00 1.77 -36.87
CA CYS A 610 -5.62 2.95 -36.08
C CYS A 610 -4.85 3.98 -36.92
N ASN A 611 -3.98 3.53 -37.83
CA ASN A 611 -3.22 4.42 -38.70
C ASN A 611 -4.09 5.17 -39.73
N SER A 612 -5.14 4.54 -40.27
CA SER A 612 -6.07 5.22 -41.19
C SER A 612 -6.90 6.29 -40.47
N VAL A 613 -7.36 5.99 -39.25
CA VAL A 613 -8.09 6.95 -38.39
C VAL A 613 -7.22 8.15 -38.05
N LEU A 614 -5.94 7.93 -37.71
CA LEU A 614 -4.97 8.99 -37.43
C LEU A 614 -4.70 9.89 -38.65
N GLN A 615 -4.52 9.31 -39.84
CA GLN A 615 -4.34 10.09 -41.07
C GLN A 615 -5.58 10.96 -41.39
N SER A 616 -6.79 10.45 -41.16
CA SER A 616 -8.03 11.20 -41.31
C SER A 616 -8.24 12.28 -40.23
N MET A 617 -7.68 12.09 -39.03
CA MET A 617 -7.74 13.11 -37.96
C MET A 617 -6.72 14.24 -38.18
N CYS A 618 -5.56 13.97 -38.79
CA CYS A 618 -4.60 15.00 -39.17
C CYS A 618 -5.10 15.88 -40.32
N SER A 619 -5.88 15.34 -41.26
CA SER A 619 -6.41 16.09 -42.42
C SER A 619 -7.53 17.09 -42.07
N ILE A 620 -8.13 17.00 -40.88
CA ILE A 620 -9.13 17.95 -40.36
C ILE A 620 -8.55 19.05 -39.44
N GLY A 621 -7.22 19.14 -39.33
CA GLY A 621 -6.55 20.27 -38.69
C GLY A 621 -6.82 20.42 -37.19
N ILE A 622 -6.83 19.32 -36.42
CA ILE A 622 -6.85 19.38 -34.94
C ILE A 622 -5.42 19.68 -34.46
N PRO A 623 -5.10 20.91 -34.01
CA PRO A 623 -3.74 21.29 -33.67
C PRO A 623 -3.53 21.09 -32.16
N SER A 624 -2.87 19.98 -31.80
CA SER A 624 -2.40 19.64 -30.44
C SER A 624 -3.48 19.37 -29.36
N PHE A 625 -3.06 18.61 -28.35
CA PHE A 625 -3.89 18.10 -27.23
C PHE A 625 -4.53 19.21 -26.36
N TYR A 626 -4.05 20.45 -26.45
CA TYR A 626 -4.44 21.56 -25.57
C TYR A 626 -5.81 22.21 -25.89
N GLU A 627 -6.41 21.96 -27.06
CA GLU A 627 -7.74 22.51 -27.41
C GLU A 627 -8.94 21.60 -27.05
N LEU A 628 -8.70 20.42 -26.46
CA LEU A 628 -9.73 19.37 -26.29
C LEU A 628 -10.46 19.37 -24.94
N ASN A 629 -10.66 20.53 -24.31
CA ASN A 629 -11.27 20.63 -22.98
C ASN A 629 -12.81 20.68 -22.95
N SER A 630 -13.51 20.58 -24.09
CA SER A 630 -14.98 20.45 -24.09
C SER A 630 -15.46 19.26 -24.93
N GLU A 631 -16.22 18.37 -24.28
CA GLU A 631 -16.83 17.16 -24.84
C GLU A 631 -17.66 17.44 -26.10
N ASN A 632 -18.35 18.59 -26.14
CA ASN A 632 -19.22 19.00 -27.25
C ASN A 632 -18.46 19.50 -28.49
N SER A 633 -17.27 20.11 -28.33
CA SER A 633 -16.49 20.63 -29.45
C SER A 633 -15.91 19.50 -30.31
N LEU A 634 -15.37 18.47 -29.66
CA LEU A 634 -14.78 17.31 -30.32
C LEU A 634 -15.83 16.46 -31.05
N ILE A 635 -16.96 16.19 -30.39
CA ILE A 635 -18.05 15.40 -30.99
C ILE A 635 -18.62 16.10 -32.24
N SER A 636 -18.78 17.43 -32.22
CA SER A 636 -19.30 18.17 -33.38
C SER A 636 -18.35 18.20 -34.59
N LYS A 637 -17.04 18.12 -34.36
CA LYS A 637 -16.01 18.04 -35.42
C LYS A 637 -15.94 16.63 -36.02
N ILE A 638 -16.17 15.60 -35.20
CA ILE A 638 -16.17 14.19 -35.61
C ILE A 638 -17.45 13.83 -36.40
N GLU A 639 -18.63 14.27 -35.95
CA GLU A 639 -19.92 13.96 -36.60
C GLU A 639 -20.05 14.59 -38.00
N LYS A 640 -19.26 15.62 -38.33
CA LYS A 640 -19.28 16.31 -39.63
C LYS A 640 -18.33 15.71 -40.67
N ASN A 641 -17.55 14.69 -40.33
CA ASN A 641 -16.60 14.07 -41.24
C ASN A 641 -17.00 12.61 -41.53
N GLU A 642 -17.50 12.36 -42.75
CA GLU A 642 -18.05 11.06 -43.15
C GLU A 642 -17.03 9.91 -43.12
N ASP A 643 -15.73 10.18 -43.32
CA ASP A 643 -14.68 9.15 -43.31
C ASP A 643 -14.33 8.67 -41.90
N ILE A 644 -14.32 9.59 -40.93
CA ILE A 644 -14.11 9.28 -39.51
C ILE A 644 -15.36 8.58 -38.95
N ALA A 645 -16.56 9.03 -39.32
CA ALA A 645 -17.81 8.37 -38.94
C ALA A 645 -17.88 6.92 -39.47
N LYS A 646 -17.40 6.67 -40.70
CA LYS A 646 -17.30 5.31 -41.26
C LYS A 646 -16.37 4.39 -40.47
N HIS A 647 -15.23 4.89 -40.01
CA HIS A 647 -14.24 4.09 -39.27
C HIS A 647 -14.56 3.95 -37.77
N ILE A 648 -15.32 4.88 -37.19
CA ILE A 648 -15.91 4.69 -35.86
C ILE A 648 -17.08 3.70 -35.93
N GLY A 649 -17.82 3.67 -37.05
CA GLY A 649 -18.89 2.71 -37.33
C GLY A 649 -18.43 1.25 -37.45
N THR A 650 -17.17 0.98 -37.79
CA THR A 650 -16.57 -0.37 -37.69
C THR A 650 -16.22 -0.77 -36.25
N ILE A 651 -16.29 0.17 -35.30
CA ILE A 651 -16.14 -0.06 -33.87
C ILE A 651 -17.52 0.09 -33.20
N ASN A 652 -18.49 -0.79 -33.52
CA ASN A 652 -19.45 -1.28 -32.53
C ASN A 652 -20.39 -2.38 -33.06
N VAL A 653 -20.51 -3.44 -32.24
CA VAL A 653 -21.76 -4.09 -31.80
C VAL A 653 -22.74 -4.51 -32.90
N ASN A 654 -22.86 -5.83 -33.10
CA ASN A 654 -24.00 -6.41 -33.81
C ASN A 654 -25.33 -6.02 -33.14
N GLU A 655 -26.24 -5.54 -34.00
CA GLU A 655 -27.70 -5.49 -33.90
C GLU A 655 -28.33 -4.55 -32.86
N TYR A 656 -29.00 -3.47 -33.32
CA TYR A 656 -30.42 -3.48 -33.72
C TYR A 656 -30.81 -2.11 -34.28
N THR A 657 -31.32 -2.08 -35.51
CA THR A 657 -32.00 -0.94 -36.14
C THR A 657 -33.49 -1.00 -35.80
N LEU A 658 -34.04 0.11 -35.29
CA LEU A 658 -35.47 0.40 -35.25
C LEU A 658 -35.91 0.88 -36.63
N ASP A 659 -36.70 0.08 -37.36
CA ASP A 659 -38.03 0.46 -37.89
C ASP A 659 -38.49 -0.44 -39.06
N GLY A 660 -39.66 -1.07 -38.87
CA GLY A 660 -40.75 -1.18 -39.85
C GLY A 660 -40.60 -2.01 -41.15
N HIS A 661 -41.18 -3.22 -41.14
CA HIS A 661 -41.90 -3.89 -42.24
C HIS A 661 -41.19 -4.36 -43.55
N ILE A 662 -40.96 -5.69 -43.59
CA ILE A 662 -41.24 -6.72 -44.62
C ILE A 662 -41.12 -6.37 -46.13
N GLU A 663 -40.20 -7.07 -46.83
CA GLU A 663 -40.55 -7.85 -48.04
C GLU A 663 -39.55 -9.00 -48.31
N GLU A 664 -40.09 -10.19 -48.59
CA GLU A 664 -39.38 -11.43 -48.95
C GLU A 664 -38.69 -11.33 -50.32
N LYS A 665 -37.48 -11.88 -50.43
CA LYS A 665 -37.10 -12.79 -51.53
C LYS A 665 -35.76 -13.52 -51.28
N THR A 666 -35.92 -14.80 -50.97
CA THR A 666 -35.14 -15.98 -51.32
C THR A 666 -33.92 -15.76 -52.25
N PHE A 667 -32.75 -16.28 -51.86
CA PHE A 667 -32.04 -17.31 -52.64
C PHE A 667 -31.06 -18.13 -51.77
N VAL A 668 -31.21 -19.44 -51.91
CA VAL A 668 -30.55 -20.55 -51.22
C VAL A 668 -29.22 -20.88 -51.91
N LYS A 669 -28.17 -21.28 -51.15
CA LYS A 669 -27.50 -22.59 -51.30
C LYS A 669 -26.27 -22.78 -50.38
N ASN A 670 -26.40 -23.83 -49.56
CA ASN A 670 -25.44 -24.89 -49.28
C ASN A 670 -24.08 -24.56 -48.63
N THR A 671 -24.02 -24.82 -47.32
CA THR A 671 -23.13 -25.77 -46.59
C THR A 671 -22.26 -26.72 -47.45
N PRO A 672 -21.18 -27.38 -46.94
CA PRO A 672 -20.73 -27.50 -45.54
C PRO A 672 -19.19 -27.56 -45.29
N ALA A 673 -18.77 -27.48 -44.02
CA ALA A 673 -18.05 -28.55 -43.31
C ALA A 673 -17.03 -28.07 -42.26
N LYS A 674 -17.20 -28.63 -41.06
CA LYS A 674 -16.21 -29.30 -40.20
C LYS A 674 -15.01 -28.51 -39.64
N ASN A 675 -15.02 -28.53 -38.30
CA ASN A 675 -13.89 -28.81 -37.40
C ASN A 675 -12.75 -27.79 -37.38
N LEU A 676 -12.60 -27.07 -36.27
CA LEU A 676 -11.69 -27.50 -35.20
C LEU A 676 -11.93 -26.68 -33.92
N MET A 677 -11.99 -27.40 -32.81
CA MET A 677 -11.88 -26.88 -31.45
C MET A 677 -10.48 -26.29 -31.19
N THR A 678 -10.37 -25.51 -30.09
CA THR A 678 -9.21 -24.80 -29.49
C THR A 678 -8.97 -23.37 -30.01
N ALA A 679 -8.89 -22.31 -29.20
CA ALA A 679 -8.41 -22.21 -27.82
C ALA A 679 -8.99 -20.99 -27.04
N MET A 680 -8.93 -21.08 -25.70
CA MET A 680 -8.99 -20.03 -24.66
C MET A 680 -10.39 -19.40 -24.41
N GLU A 681 -11.01 -19.43 -23.23
CA GLU A 681 -10.51 -19.39 -21.85
C GLU A 681 -11.48 -20.13 -20.90
N TYR A 682 -11.01 -21.12 -20.13
CA TYR A 682 -11.65 -21.52 -18.85
C TYR A 682 -10.65 -22.29 -17.95
N HIS A 683 -10.06 -21.55 -17.01
CA HIS A 683 -9.66 -22.02 -15.69
C HIS A 683 -10.22 -20.94 -14.75
N THR A 684 -11.08 -21.23 -13.77
CA THR A 684 -10.90 -22.21 -12.69
C THR A 684 -12.25 -22.49 -12.02
N TYR A 685 -12.62 -23.76 -11.81
CA TYR A 685 -13.10 -24.28 -10.51
C TYR A 685 -13.38 -25.79 -10.60
N GLU A 686 -12.57 -26.63 -9.95
CA GLU A 686 -12.93 -28.01 -9.65
C GLU A 686 -13.33 -28.16 -8.16
N LYS A 687 -14.54 -28.71 -7.99
CA LYS A 687 -14.95 -29.76 -7.05
C LYS A 687 -14.65 -29.60 -5.55
N GLN A 688 -15.74 -29.66 -4.77
CA GLN A 688 -15.95 -30.83 -3.91
C GLN A 688 -17.43 -31.23 -3.81
N LYS A 689 -17.65 -32.55 -3.84
CA LYS A 689 -18.91 -33.31 -3.83
C LYS A 689 -19.56 -33.28 -2.44
N ILE A 690 -20.85 -32.97 -2.35
CA ILE A 690 -21.81 -33.64 -1.45
C ILE A 690 -23.13 -33.86 -2.20
N ASN A 691 -23.68 -35.05 -2.02
CA ASN A 691 -24.83 -35.66 -2.69
C ASN A 691 -26.19 -34.96 -2.47
N LYS A 692 -27.00 -34.99 -3.53
CA LYS A 692 -28.47 -35.24 -3.57
C LYS A 692 -29.39 -34.45 -2.63
N ASN A 693 -30.08 -33.44 -3.19
CA ASN A 693 -31.52 -33.44 -3.51
C ASN A 693 -32.12 -32.02 -3.47
N ASP A 694 -32.96 -31.76 -4.48
CA ASP A 694 -34.08 -30.81 -4.57
C ASP A 694 -33.83 -29.29 -4.77
N ASP A 695 -34.14 -28.88 -6.01
CA ASP A 695 -35.02 -27.80 -6.48
C ASP A 695 -34.84 -26.31 -6.06
N ASP A 696 -34.76 -25.50 -7.13
CA ASP A 696 -35.15 -24.09 -7.31
C ASP A 696 -34.27 -22.95 -6.72
N LYS A 697 -33.50 -22.26 -7.60
CA LYS A 697 -33.86 -20.95 -8.20
C LYS A 697 -32.75 -20.30 -9.05
N ILE A 698 -33.17 -19.77 -10.20
CA ILE A 698 -32.43 -18.91 -11.16
C ILE A 698 -32.58 -17.42 -10.80
N GLY A 699 -31.49 -16.64 -11.01
CA GLY A 699 -31.47 -15.22 -11.43
C GLY A 699 -31.48 -14.15 -10.33
N CYS A 700 -30.87 -12.96 -10.45
CA CYS A 700 -30.33 -12.22 -11.61
C CYS A 700 -29.57 -10.97 -11.14
N SER A 701 -28.70 -10.40 -11.98
CA SER A 701 -28.09 -9.07 -11.80
C SER A 701 -29.02 -7.93 -12.27
N THR A 702 -28.98 -6.82 -11.51
CA THR A 702 -29.37 -5.43 -11.84
C THR A 702 -30.80 -4.93 -11.54
N THR A 703 -30.99 -4.48 -10.29
CA THR A 703 -31.52 -3.18 -9.80
C THR A 703 -32.80 -2.53 -10.40
N LYS A 704 -33.98 -2.85 -9.81
CA LYS A 704 -35.06 -1.91 -9.39
C LYS A 704 -35.96 -2.66 -8.37
N LYS A 705 -36.12 -2.11 -7.16
CA LYS A 705 -36.68 -2.80 -5.96
C LYS A 705 -38.18 -3.15 -6.09
N ILE A 706 -38.51 -4.43 -6.03
CA ILE A 706 -39.84 -4.96 -5.62
C ILE A 706 -39.60 -5.86 -4.39
N LYS A 707 -40.28 -5.56 -3.28
CA LYS A 707 -40.14 -6.26 -1.99
C LYS A 707 -40.91 -7.59 -2.03
N TYR A 708 -40.25 -8.71 -1.72
CA TYR A 708 -40.93 -9.99 -1.47
C TYR A 708 -40.86 -10.34 0.02
N ILE A 709 -42.01 -10.62 0.63
CA ILE A 709 -42.11 -11.26 1.96
C ILE A 709 -42.52 -12.71 1.72
N LYS A 710 -41.81 -13.67 2.34
CA LYS A 710 -42.15 -15.09 2.31
C LYS A 710 -42.45 -15.55 3.74
N SER A 711 -43.72 -15.82 4.06
CA SER A 711 -44.11 -16.60 5.24
C SER A 711 -44.61 -17.96 4.76
N LEU A 712 -43.93 -19.03 5.17
CA LEU A 712 -44.39 -20.40 4.93
C LEU A 712 -45.09 -20.90 6.21
N SER A 713 -46.40 -21.10 6.12
CA SER A 713 -47.17 -21.89 7.09
C SER A 713 -47.42 -23.25 6.47
N THR A 714 -46.94 -24.31 7.11
CA THR A 714 -47.20 -25.70 6.74
C THR A 714 -48.56 -26.13 7.27
N ASP A 715 -49.50 -26.46 6.40
CA ASP A 715 -50.44 -27.54 6.69
C ASP A 715 -50.86 -28.30 5.43
N SER A 716 -51.08 -29.58 5.64
CA SER A 716 -51.16 -30.65 4.68
C SER A 716 -52.53 -30.75 3.99
N LYS A 717 -52.51 -31.08 2.68
CA LYS A 717 -53.64 -31.45 1.78
C LYS A 717 -54.29 -30.30 0.98
N GLN A 718 -53.61 -29.88 -0.09
CA GLN A 718 -54.13 -29.73 -1.46
C GLN A 718 -53.04 -29.09 -2.33
N LYS A 719 -52.73 -29.69 -3.48
CA LYS A 719 -51.79 -29.16 -4.47
C LYS A 719 -52.49 -28.07 -5.28
N GLU A 720 -52.18 -26.80 -5.00
CA GLU A 720 -52.20 -25.69 -5.96
C GLU A 720 -51.57 -24.45 -5.28
N ASN A 721 -50.35 -24.08 -5.68
CA ASN A 721 -49.67 -22.88 -5.19
C ASN A 721 -50.00 -21.71 -6.13
N TYR A 722 -50.81 -20.74 -5.70
CA TYR A 722 -50.97 -19.46 -6.40
C TYR A 722 -49.95 -18.44 -5.87
N ILE A 723 -49.22 -17.78 -6.77
CA ILE A 723 -48.31 -16.66 -6.43
C ILE A 723 -49.14 -15.38 -6.42
N ILE A 724 -49.27 -14.76 -5.24
CA ILE A 724 -49.92 -13.47 -5.09
C ILE A 724 -48.88 -12.36 -5.27
N LEU A 725 -49.03 -11.54 -6.32
CA LEU A 725 -48.22 -10.34 -6.55
C LEU A 725 -49.00 -9.10 -6.11
N SER A 726 -48.34 -8.17 -5.43
CA SER A 726 -48.89 -6.84 -5.11
C SER A 726 -47.91 -5.72 -5.44
N ASP A 727 -48.42 -4.59 -5.91
CA ASP A 727 -47.62 -3.39 -6.14
C ASP A 727 -47.35 -2.60 -4.82
N ASN A 728 -46.56 -1.53 -4.90
CA ASN A 728 -46.23 -0.67 -3.75
C ASN A 728 -47.45 0.08 -3.15
N LYS A 729 -48.67 -0.13 -3.66
CA LYS A 729 -49.94 0.38 -3.16
C LYS A 729 -50.89 -0.74 -2.67
N ASN A 730 -50.38 -1.96 -2.45
CA ASN A 730 -51.11 -3.12 -1.94
C ASN A 730 -52.30 -3.58 -2.81
N LYS A 731 -52.24 -3.39 -4.14
CA LYS A 731 -53.24 -3.99 -5.03
C LYS A 731 -52.84 -5.42 -5.41
N THR A 732 -53.71 -6.38 -5.12
CA THR A 732 -53.47 -7.82 -5.33
C THR A 732 -53.89 -8.23 -6.73
N PHE A 733 -52.98 -8.84 -7.50
CA PHE A 733 -53.29 -9.35 -8.85
C PHE A 733 -53.62 -10.83 -8.79
N THR A 734 -54.74 -11.22 -9.41
CA THR A 734 -55.28 -12.58 -9.33
C THR A 734 -55.41 -13.27 -10.69
N SER A 735 -54.99 -12.62 -11.79
CA SER A 735 -54.97 -13.23 -13.12
C SER A 735 -53.76 -12.80 -13.97
N GLU A 736 -53.33 -13.70 -14.85
CA GLU A 736 -52.20 -13.51 -15.77
C GLU A 736 -52.42 -12.33 -16.75
N THR A 737 -53.67 -12.10 -17.14
CA THR A 737 -54.09 -10.99 -18.03
C THR A 737 -53.90 -9.61 -17.39
N GLU A 738 -54.07 -9.49 -16.07
CA GLU A 738 -53.84 -8.23 -15.35
C GLU A 738 -52.36 -7.91 -15.21
N ILE A 739 -51.53 -8.94 -14.98
CA ILE A 739 -50.08 -8.82 -14.92
C ILE A 739 -49.55 -8.34 -16.28
N LEU A 740 -49.96 -8.96 -17.38
CA LEU A 740 -49.55 -8.58 -18.75
C LEU A 740 -49.92 -7.14 -19.15
N LYS A 741 -51.07 -6.64 -18.68
CA LYS A 741 -51.46 -5.23 -18.89
C LYS A 741 -50.61 -4.25 -18.07
N PHE A 742 -50.20 -4.63 -16.86
CA PHE A 742 -49.32 -3.81 -16.02
C PHE A 742 -47.89 -3.73 -16.60
N THR A 743 -47.36 -4.85 -17.11
CA THR A 743 -46.01 -4.88 -17.72
C THR A 743 -45.97 -4.05 -19.00
N LYS A 744 -46.95 -4.21 -19.91
CA LYS A 744 -47.00 -3.44 -21.17
C LYS A 744 -47.08 -1.93 -20.99
N LYS A 745 -47.66 -1.43 -19.90
CA LYS A 745 -47.79 0.01 -19.62
C LYS A 745 -46.52 0.63 -19.02
N ASN A 746 -45.60 -0.19 -18.50
CA ASN A 746 -44.38 0.25 -17.80
C ASN A 746 -43.06 -0.11 -18.52
N THR A 747 -43.13 -0.59 -19.77
CA THR A 747 -41.93 -1.01 -20.55
C THR A 747 -41.68 -0.20 -21.83
N SER A 748 -42.33 0.95 -22.03
CA SER A 748 -41.90 1.91 -23.06
C SER A 748 -40.91 2.89 -22.43
N PRO A 749 -39.64 2.97 -22.88
CA PRO A 749 -38.69 3.94 -22.35
C PRO A 749 -39.21 5.35 -22.61
N SER A 750 -39.07 6.23 -21.61
CA SER A 750 -39.39 7.65 -21.81
C SER A 750 -38.36 8.29 -22.75
N ASN A 751 -38.72 9.41 -23.40
CA ASN A 751 -37.76 10.16 -24.23
C ASN A 751 -36.49 10.56 -23.44
N ASP A 752 -36.59 10.69 -22.12
CA ASP A 752 -35.48 11.00 -21.23
C ASP A 752 -34.55 9.78 -21.04
N ASP A 753 -35.09 8.56 -20.97
CA ASP A 753 -34.29 7.32 -20.88
C ASP A 753 -33.50 7.08 -22.19
N ILE A 754 -34.09 7.45 -23.34
CA ILE A 754 -33.42 7.38 -24.65
C ILE A 754 -32.33 8.44 -24.75
N LEU A 755 -32.59 9.66 -24.25
CA LEU A 755 -31.58 10.73 -24.20
C LEU A 755 -30.40 10.36 -23.29
N GLU A 756 -30.67 9.73 -22.15
CA GLU A 756 -29.64 9.29 -21.20
C GLU A 756 -28.77 8.18 -21.78
N ASP A 757 -29.35 7.22 -22.51
CA ASP A 757 -28.58 6.18 -23.21
C ASP A 757 -27.73 6.76 -24.35
N ILE A 758 -28.25 7.72 -25.12
CA ILE A 758 -27.48 8.44 -26.14
C ILE A 758 -26.30 9.21 -25.52
N GLN A 759 -26.52 9.88 -24.38
CA GLN A 759 -25.46 10.60 -23.66
C GLN A 759 -24.40 9.65 -23.09
N ASN A 760 -24.80 8.49 -22.58
CA ASN A 760 -23.88 7.49 -22.04
C ASN A 760 -23.04 6.82 -23.14
N ARG A 761 -23.63 6.57 -24.32
CA ARG A 761 -22.90 6.07 -25.50
C ARG A 761 -21.90 7.11 -26.03
N ARG A 762 -22.28 8.39 -26.08
CA ARG A 762 -21.38 9.50 -26.43
C ARG A 762 -20.19 9.60 -25.48
N LYS A 763 -20.42 9.51 -24.17
CA LYS A 763 -19.35 9.47 -23.15
C LYS A 763 -18.41 8.27 -23.34
N LYS A 764 -18.94 7.12 -23.73
CA LYS A 764 -18.14 5.91 -23.94
C LYS A 764 -17.23 6.04 -25.17
N VAL A 765 -17.76 6.57 -26.28
CA VAL A 765 -16.95 6.86 -27.48
C VAL A 765 -15.89 7.92 -27.17
N PHE A 766 -16.25 8.98 -26.46
CA PHE A 766 -15.32 10.03 -26.04
C PHE A 766 -14.20 9.48 -25.14
N LYS A 767 -14.53 8.59 -24.20
CA LYS A 767 -13.56 7.92 -23.34
C LYS A 767 -12.61 7.02 -24.14
N THR A 768 -13.13 6.26 -25.11
CA THR A 768 -12.30 5.40 -25.98
C THR A 768 -11.35 6.23 -26.84
N ILE A 769 -11.82 7.33 -27.45
CA ILE A 769 -10.98 8.23 -28.26
C ILE A 769 -9.92 8.89 -27.39
N LYS A 770 -10.28 9.32 -26.18
CA LYS A 770 -9.33 9.90 -25.22
C LYS A 770 -8.29 8.87 -24.77
N SER A 771 -8.68 7.62 -24.56
CA SER A 771 -7.76 6.53 -24.24
C SER A 771 -6.81 6.22 -25.39
N ILE A 772 -7.28 6.25 -26.64
CA ILE A 772 -6.43 6.04 -27.83
C ILE A 772 -5.44 7.21 -28.00
N LEU A 773 -5.89 8.45 -27.79
CA LEU A 773 -5.05 9.65 -27.81
C LEU A 773 -4.11 9.80 -26.61
N TYR A 774 -4.34 9.04 -25.53
CA TYR A 774 -3.50 9.01 -24.33
C TYR A 774 -2.46 7.88 -24.38
N PHE A 775 -2.71 6.86 -25.22
CA PHE A 775 -1.80 5.73 -25.43
C PHE A 775 -0.72 6.04 -26.49
N TRP A 776 -0.98 7.03 -27.36
CA TRP A 776 -0.02 7.66 -28.27
C TRP A 776 0.53 8.93 -27.63
#